data_AF-A0A6P1P363-F1
#
_entry.id   AF-A0A6P1P363-F1
#
_cell.length_a   1.000
_cell.length_b   1.000
_cell.length_c   1.000
_cell.angle_alpha   90.00
_cell.angle_beta   90.00
_cell.angle_gamma   90.00
#
_symmetry.space_group_name_H-M   'P 1'
#
loop_
_entity.id
_entity.type
_entity.pdbx_description
1 polymer ?
#
loop_
_entity_poly.entity_id
_entity_poly.type
_entity_poly.pdbx_seq_one_letter_code
_entity_poly.pdbx_strand_id
1 'polypeptide(L)'
;MKKSLSVLLALAVLFIFDANAQNTLIPFGSSWQYLDNGTDQGMAWISTSFNSSTWKTGSAKFGYGVEGINTQIGFGPDKSKKYVTTYFRKSISITDPASLGDFTANIRLDDGAVIYVNGVEVHRINMPTGPIAYNTLSAVSSSGDGSKTLTFQVNSAPFVSGTNVIVVEIHQSKVNTSDMAFDMELSSSLYGPDGDLVSPYVVSIERLSPSSEITEPGAVTFRTIFSEPVNGVTPDDFTAIATGSVEATVTDVSSENGTHYDATVNASGEGTLRLDLMAPDTDITDLSSNALAGDYTSGESYTLVEPVPLANALFSFNSSWKYLDNGTDQSTAWRTTSFSDAAWKTGVGKFGYGITDAATLVGYGPNAKNKYITTYFRKSLSITDVSNYTSFKVNIKMDDGVVVYVNGTEVYRNNMPTGSIAYNTLAALSSSGDGTKIQSFTISNGAFINGPNVIAVEVHQSKANTSDMAFDMELLADQSDPGPVGDVTSPMVTSINRQSPTTASIMPGSVTFRVSFSEKVTGVSVNDFVFTTTGTAGGTLTGLTAVGTDGTVYDLSANTAGEGTVRLDLKASGTEIMDASSNPIASGFTAGESYLLQTPTSGGGFATVASITPMSISTNTADKPQSKVWTYAGKFWTVLPTTDGTFLWRLDGTTWTKVLLVSSGALARADCKVVGNLAHVLLFRGNNNSYLISLEYDAAAAAYKLWSSRPTRSSFVLGPDAETATLDIDGNGRMWVAYDTPDSVNVRYSDSPYTTWSEPIVIESGIADDDICAIVALPTQNKMAVLWSNQRTDFFGMRTHTTGDSATTWSEDESPGSQTALNVGTGFSDDHMNMVLASDGTLYCAVKTSYETPGYTKLALLVRRPNGVWDNPYEITQENGTRPIVILNEAAGKLRIVYTSQENGGDILYKESSLDAISFGSPIYLIRGMYNYVSSTKATYTGETVLMATDVSTTAWKAIGFLVSDGSSTATAMANGSLLKEHGQNLRAYPNPFKGTATVNFTLPQGGAYTIVLYNSKGEQVIDAKKGLAEAGVANTLEVSAAGLPSGLYILRLETNLGTETIKLLHNR
;
A
#
# COMPACT_ATOMS: atom_id res chain seq x y z
N MET A 1 -59.87 21.37 -34.07
CA MET A 1 -59.12 22.06 -35.15
C MET A 1 -57.73 22.40 -34.60
N LYS A 2 -56.76 21.50 -34.72
CA LYS A 2 -55.61 21.59 -35.64
C LYS A 2 -54.88 22.94 -35.62
N LYS A 3 -53.74 23.00 -34.94
CA LYS A 3 -52.58 23.76 -35.41
C LYS A 3 -51.40 22.81 -35.50
N SER A 4 -51.02 22.51 -36.74
CA SER A 4 -49.90 21.65 -37.10
C SER A 4 -48.59 22.44 -37.07
N LEU A 5 -47.64 21.87 -36.34
CA LEU A 5 -46.23 21.69 -36.68
C LEU A 5 -45.77 22.30 -38.02
N SER A 6 -44.76 23.17 -37.96
CA SER A 6 -43.93 23.57 -39.10
C SER A 6 -42.49 23.70 -38.61
N VAL A 7 -41.63 22.96 -39.30
CA VAL A 7 -40.21 22.70 -39.09
C VAL A 7 -39.38 23.98 -39.19
N LEU A 8 -38.43 24.18 -38.27
CA LEU A 8 -37.20 24.92 -38.54
C LEU A 8 -36.01 24.03 -38.14
N LEU A 9 -35.23 23.67 -39.16
CA LEU A 9 -34.03 22.85 -39.11
C LEU A 9 -32.91 23.66 -38.45
N ALA A 10 -32.45 23.29 -37.26
CA ALA A 10 -31.22 23.81 -36.68
C ALA A 10 -30.10 22.77 -36.91
N LEU A 11 -29.06 23.23 -37.61
CA LEU A 11 -27.80 22.54 -37.82
C LEU A 11 -27.24 22.02 -36.47
N ALA A 12 -27.27 20.72 -36.25
CA ALA A 12 -26.39 20.09 -35.28
C ALA A 12 -25.00 20.02 -35.92
N VAL A 13 -24.15 21.00 -35.60
CA VAL A 13 -22.71 20.84 -35.75
C VAL A 13 -22.33 19.76 -34.74
N LEU A 14 -22.07 18.56 -35.25
CA LEU A 14 -21.48 17.47 -34.49
C LEU A 14 -20.06 17.92 -34.13
N PHE A 15 -19.88 18.47 -32.92
CA PHE A 15 -18.54 18.61 -32.36
C PHE A 15 -18.07 17.19 -32.05
N ILE A 16 -17.17 16.67 -32.87
CA ILE A 16 -16.30 15.56 -32.49
C ILE A 16 -15.41 16.14 -31.38
N PHE A 17 -15.71 15.83 -30.13
CA PHE A 17 -14.78 16.09 -29.03
C PHE A 17 -13.76 14.97 -29.01
N ASP A 18 -12.49 15.36 -29.05
CA ASP A 18 -11.35 14.48 -28.89
C ASP A 18 -11.32 13.98 -27.44
N ALA A 19 -11.29 12.67 -27.21
CA ALA A 19 -11.32 12.06 -25.87
C ALA A 19 -10.03 12.33 -25.04
N ASN A 20 -9.12 13.15 -25.57
CA ASN A 20 -7.85 13.55 -24.94
C ASN A 20 -7.75 15.06 -24.65
N ALA A 21 -8.85 15.81 -24.68
CA ALA A 21 -8.80 17.24 -24.40
C ALA A 21 -8.46 17.51 -22.92
N GLN A 22 -7.21 17.89 -22.63
CA GLN A 22 -6.81 18.41 -21.32
C GLN A 22 -7.36 19.82 -21.10
N ASN A 23 -7.97 20.05 -19.93
CA ASN A 23 -8.38 21.35 -19.46
C ASN A 23 -7.29 21.96 -18.56
N THR A 24 -6.52 22.92 -19.07
CA THR A 24 -5.49 23.64 -18.32
C THR A 24 -6.14 24.68 -17.39
N LEU A 25 -6.03 24.47 -16.08
CA LEU A 25 -6.62 25.30 -15.04
C LEU A 25 -5.68 26.44 -14.60
N ILE A 26 -4.37 26.15 -14.55
CA ILE A 26 -3.31 27.13 -14.33
C ILE A 26 -2.26 26.84 -15.39
N PRO A 27 -2.07 27.68 -16.43
CA PRO A 27 -0.95 27.50 -17.35
C PRO A 27 0.37 27.97 -16.74
N PHE A 28 1.51 27.43 -17.22
CA PHE A 28 2.83 28.01 -16.92
C PHE A 28 2.88 29.50 -17.26
N GLY A 29 3.65 30.27 -16.50
CA GLY A 29 3.73 31.72 -16.64
C GLY A 29 2.53 32.48 -16.07
N SER A 30 1.58 31.77 -15.42
CA SER A 30 0.44 32.36 -14.72
C SER A 30 0.85 33.42 -13.71
N SER A 31 -0.06 34.37 -13.43
CA SER A 31 0.12 35.31 -12.33
C SER A 31 -0.24 34.71 -10.98
N TRP A 32 0.61 34.92 -9.98
CA TRP A 32 0.45 34.47 -8.59
C TRP A 32 0.54 35.64 -7.62
N GLN A 33 -0.19 35.55 -6.51
CA GLN A 33 0.10 36.35 -5.33
C GLN A 33 1.29 35.74 -4.59
N TYR A 34 2.21 36.56 -4.11
CA TYR A 34 3.41 36.08 -3.45
C TYR A 34 3.87 36.94 -2.29
N LEU A 35 4.59 36.31 -1.35
CA LEU A 35 5.21 36.96 -0.20
C LEU A 35 6.68 36.51 -0.06
N ASP A 36 7.58 37.49 -0.11
CA ASP A 36 9.03 37.33 -0.21
C ASP A 36 9.81 38.10 0.88
N ASN A 37 9.18 38.34 2.02
CA ASN A 37 9.73 39.15 3.11
C ASN A 37 10.36 38.32 4.26
N GLY A 38 10.36 36.98 4.13
CA GLY A 38 10.91 36.05 5.11
C GLY A 38 10.13 35.90 6.41
N THR A 39 8.87 36.36 6.48
CA THR A 39 8.04 36.22 7.69
C THR A 39 7.36 34.85 7.76
N ASP A 40 7.28 34.27 8.96
CA ASP A 40 6.49 33.08 9.25
C ASP A 40 4.99 33.36 9.06
N GLN A 41 4.31 32.54 8.26
CA GLN A 41 2.87 32.66 8.00
C GLN A 41 2.02 31.67 8.81
N GLY A 42 2.65 30.77 9.57
CA GLY A 42 1.98 29.67 10.27
C GLY A 42 1.17 28.79 9.32
N MET A 43 0.05 28.24 9.80
CA MET A 43 -0.88 27.42 8.99
C MET A 43 -2.11 28.19 8.49
N ALA A 44 -2.28 29.45 8.87
CA ALA A 44 -3.49 30.20 8.50
C ALA A 44 -3.52 30.53 6.99
N TRP A 45 -2.37 30.68 6.35
CA TRP A 45 -2.25 31.16 4.96
C TRP A 45 -2.64 30.14 3.90
N ILE A 46 -2.59 28.83 4.23
CA ILE A 46 -3.01 27.75 3.33
C ILE A 46 -4.53 27.62 3.24
N SER A 47 -5.27 28.23 4.17
CA SER A 47 -6.73 28.22 4.18
C SER A 47 -7.32 28.99 2.99
N THR A 48 -8.47 28.53 2.51
CA THR A 48 -9.27 29.23 1.49
C THR A 48 -9.73 30.61 1.97
N SER A 49 -9.98 30.77 3.27
CA SER A 49 -10.45 32.02 3.89
C SER A 49 -9.35 33.05 4.18
N PHE A 50 -8.08 32.72 3.94
CA PHE A 50 -6.98 33.65 4.20
C PHE A 50 -7.04 34.88 3.29
N ASN A 51 -6.91 36.07 3.91
CA ASN A 51 -6.88 37.33 3.17
C ASN A 51 -5.44 37.69 2.75
N SER A 52 -5.09 37.34 1.52
CA SER A 52 -3.82 37.67 0.87
C SER A 52 -3.84 39.01 0.11
N SER A 53 -4.81 39.91 0.34
CA SER A 53 -4.94 41.15 -0.43
C SER A 53 -3.74 42.12 -0.31
N THR A 54 -2.91 41.95 0.71
CA THR A 54 -1.70 42.76 0.94
C THR A 54 -0.44 42.15 0.31
N TRP A 55 -0.53 40.93 -0.23
CA TRP A 55 0.58 40.26 -0.89
C TRP A 55 0.87 40.90 -2.25
N LYS A 56 2.13 40.79 -2.70
CA LYS A 56 2.51 41.26 -4.03
C LYS A 56 1.90 40.33 -5.09
N THR A 57 1.80 40.79 -6.33
CA THR A 57 1.34 39.97 -7.46
C THR A 57 2.36 40.10 -8.60
N GLY A 58 2.67 38.98 -9.26
CA GLY A 58 3.56 38.94 -10.41
C GLY A 58 3.23 37.77 -11.32
N SER A 59 3.92 37.65 -12.45
CA SER A 59 3.81 36.48 -13.34
C SER A 59 5.01 35.55 -13.16
N ALA A 60 4.73 34.25 -13.12
CA ALA A 60 5.79 33.25 -13.17
C ALA A 60 6.51 33.31 -14.53
N LYS A 61 7.76 32.89 -14.68
CA LYS A 61 8.66 32.31 -13.68
C LYS A 61 9.13 33.34 -12.64
N PHE A 62 8.97 33.03 -11.37
CA PHE A 62 9.46 33.83 -10.23
C PHE A 62 10.87 33.41 -9.84
N GLY A 63 11.71 34.34 -9.38
CA GLY A 63 13.02 33.95 -8.87
C GLY A 63 14.12 35.01 -8.86
N TYR A 64 15.35 34.53 -8.73
CA TYR A 64 16.60 35.27 -8.91
C TYR A 64 17.71 34.29 -9.31
N GLY A 65 18.81 34.77 -9.90
CA GLY A 65 19.99 33.94 -10.17
C GLY A 65 19.88 33.00 -11.37
N VAL A 66 18.69 32.85 -11.96
CA VAL A 66 18.43 31.99 -13.14
C VAL A 66 17.93 32.81 -14.33
N GLU A 67 18.09 32.29 -15.55
CA GLU A 67 17.57 32.92 -16.76
C GLU A 67 16.04 32.73 -16.90
N GLY A 68 15.39 33.65 -17.63
CA GLY A 68 13.94 33.58 -17.90
C GLY A 68 13.03 33.97 -16.74
N ILE A 69 13.52 34.73 -15.75
CA ILE A 69 12.71 35.26 -14.66
C ILE A 69 11.82 36.41 -15.14
N ASN A 70 10.51 36.26 -15.00
CA ASN A 70 9.52 37.29 -15.28
C ASN A 70 9.25 38.17 -14.06
N THR A 71 9.24 37.59 -12.86
CA THR A 71 9.08 38.34 -11.61
C THR A 71 10.25 38.09 -10.67
N GLN A 72 11.04 39.13 -10.43
CA GLN A 72 12.15 39.04 -9.50
C GLN A 72 11.66 39.03 -8.05
N ILE A 73 12.10 38.03 -7.29
CA ILE A 73 11.78 37.83 -5.87
C ILE A 73 12.86 38.46 -4.98
N GLY A 74 12.45 39.10 -3.87
CA GLY A 74 13.37 39.58 -2.84
C GLY A 74 13.90 38.43 -1.97
N PHE A 75 15.21 38.44 -1.67
CA PHE A 75 15.83 37.47 -0.78
C PHE A 75 16.25 38.05 0.58
N GLY A 76 15.84 39.29 0.87
CA GLY A 76 16.24 40.02 2.08
C GLY A 76 17.50 40.88 1.92
N PRO A 77 17.93 41.58 2.99
CA PRO A 77 19.00 42.57 2.91
C PRO A 77 20.42 41.97 2.80
N ASP A 78 20.60 40.69 3.13
CA ASP A 78 21.90 40.04 3.20
C ASP A 78 21.99 38.87 2.19
N LYS A 79 22.85 39.02 1.18
CA LYS A 79 23.09 38.00 0.14
C LYS A 79 23.73 36.72 0.69
N SER A 80 24.34 36.78 1.87
CA SER A 80 24.92 35.61 2.57
C SER A 80 23.93 34.93 3.51
N LYS A 81 22.75 35.52 3.72
CA LYS A 81 21.71 35.02 4.63
C LYS A 81 20.30 35.35 4.11
N LYS A 82 20.01 34.82 2.93
CA LYS A 82 18.74 34.91 2.22
C LYS A 82 17.60 34.27 3.01
N TYR A 83 16.39 34.73 2.76
CA TYR A 83 15.18 34.11 3.28
C TYR A 83 15.05 32.67 2.76
N VAL A 84 14.74 31.73 3.66
CA VAL A 84 14.61 30.31 3.31
C VAL A 84 13.34 30.05 2.50
N THR A 85 12.24 30.71 2.87
CA THR A 85 10.91 30.41 2.31
C THR A 85 10.34 31.60 1.54
N THR A 86 9.74 31.31 0.39
CA THR A 86 8.88 32.24 -0.38
C THR A 86 7.52 31.59 -0.59
N TYR A 87 6.44 32.33 -0.36
CA TYR A 87 5.07 31.81 -0.44
C TYR A 87 4.36 32.28 -1.71
N PHE A 88 3.57 31.40 -2.31
CA PHE A 88 2.77 31.65 -3.51
C PHE A 88 1.33 31.20 -3.31
N ARG A 89 0.37 31.98 -3.82
CA ARG A 89 -1.07 31.70 -3.70
C ARG A 89 -1.80 32.05 -5.01
N LYS A 90 -2.66 31.14 -5.45
CA LYS A 90 -3.50 31.26 -6.64
C LYS A 90 -4.91 30.80 -6.34
N SER A 91 -5.90 31.56 -6.80
CA SER A 91 -7.29 31.10 -6.85
C SER A 91 -7.68 30.73 -8.27
N ILE A 92 -8.40 29.63 -8.41
CA ILE A 92 -9.05 29.20 -9.65
C ILE A 92 -10.53 28.94 -9.38
N SER A 93 -11.36 29.04 -10.42
CA SER A 93 -12.77 28.65 -10.33
C SER A 93 -12.98 27.38 -11.13
N ILE A 94 -13.55 26.35 -10.49
CA ILE A 94 -13.94 25.11 -11.13
C ILE A 94 -15.46 25.02 -11.05
N THR A 95 -16.15 25.02 -12.18
CA THR A 95 -17.62 24.97 -12.20
C THR A 95 -18.14 23.65 -11.64
N ASP A 96 -17.56 22.56 -12.11
CA ASP A 96 -17.87 21.21 -11.67
C ASP A 96 -16.59 20.36 -11.65
N PRO A 97 -15.98 20.13 -10.48
CA PRO A 97 -14.80 19.28 -10.38
C PRO A 97 -15.08 17.85 -10.86
N ALA A 98 -16.33 17.38 -10.82
CA ALA A 98 -16.71 16.04 -11.28
C ALA A 98 -16.68 15.91 -12.82
N SER A 99 -16.74 17.02 -13.56
CA SER A 99 -16.52 17.04 -15.01
C SER A 99 -15.04 16.94 -15.41
N LEU A 100 -14.14 17.05 -14.43
CA LEU A 100 -12.70 16.99 -14.60
C LEU A 100 -12.20 15.63 -14.11
N GLY A 101 -11.42 14.94 -14.95
CA GLY A 101 -10.72 13.71 -14.55
C GLY A 101 -9.42 14.00 -13.80
N ASP A 102 -8.44 13.12 -13.92
CA ASP A 102 -7.17 13.20 -13.19
C ASP A 102 -6.52 14.60 -13.30
N PHE A 103 -6.14 15.17 -12.15
CA PHE A 103 -5.44 16.44 -12.08
C PHE A 103 -3.94 16.19 -12.11
N THR A 104 -3.24 16.83 -13.06
CA THR A 104 -1.79 16.75 -13.19
C THR A 104 -1.17 18.12 -12.90
N ALA A 105 -0.18 18.16 -12.02
CA ALA A 105 0.63 19.35 -11.78
C ALA A 105 2.02 19.20 -12.39
N ASN A 106 2.42 20.22 -13.15
CA ASN A 106 3.76 20.37 -13.70
C ASN A 106 4.42 21.56 -12.98
N ILE A 107 5.55 21.35 -12.31
CA ILE A 107 6.22 22.41 -11.54
C ILE A 107 7.70 22.53 -11.93
N ARG A 108 8.17 23.77 -12.03
CA ARG A 108 9.59 24.12 -12.19
C ARG A 108 10.00 24.90 -10.96
N LEU A 109 10.89 24.33 -10.14
CA LEU A 109 11.26 24.92 -8.86
C LEU A 109 12.74 24.77 -8.54
N ASP A 110 13.21 25.58 -7.59
CA ASP A 110 14.53 25.47 -6.96
C ASP A 110 14.51 26.06 -5.54
N ASP A 111 14.73 25.32 -4.45
CA ASP A 111 15.25 23.94 -4.34
C ASP A 111 14.19 22.88 -3.96
N GLY A 112 13.31 23.21 -3.00
CA GLY A 112 12.26 22.32 -2.49
C GLY A 112 10.93 23.02 -2.39
N ALA A 113 9.84 22.25 -2.33
CA ALA A 113 8.49 22.79 -2.30
C ALA A 113 7.53 21.97 -1.43
N VAL A 114 6.53 22.63 -0.87
CA VAL A 114 5.31 21.99 -0.35
C VAL A 114 4.09 22.64 -1.01
N ILE A 115 3.18 21.81 -1.52
CA ILE A 115 2.01 22.21 -2.30
C ILE A 115 0.76 21.83 -1.54
N TYR A 116 -0.18 22.77 -1.41
CA TYR A 116 -1.48 22.56 -0.79
C TYR A 116 -2.61 22.99 -1.73
N VAL A 117 -3.71 22.24 -1.66
CA VAL A 117 -4.99 22.58 -2.32
C VAL A 117 -6.04 22.70 -1.22
N ASN A 118 -6.69 23.86 -1.13
CA ASN A 118 -7.74 24.14 -0.14
C ASN A 118 -7.34 23.80 1.31
N GLY A 119 -6.08 23.99 1.66
CA GLY A 119 -5.54 23.72 3.00
C GLY A 119 -5.06 22.28 3.25
N VAL A 120 -5.21 21.38 2.28
CA VAL A 120 -4.70 20.00 2.34
C VAL A 120 -3.36 19.91 1.62
N GLU A 121 -2.34 19.36 2.26
CA GLU A 121 -1.05 19.06 1.61
C GLU A 121 -1.24 17.96 0.58
N VAL A 122 -1.00 18.27 -0.70
CA VAL A 122 -1.17 17.31 -1.80
C VAL A 122 0.14 16.72 -2.26
N HIS A 123 1.26 17.43 -2.05
CA HIS A 123 2.57 16.96 -2.46
C HIS A 123 3.70 17.76 -1.78
N ARG A 124 4.85 17.13 -1.57
CA ARG A 124 6.11 17.78 -1.17
C ARG A 124 7.28 17.27 -2.01
N ILE A 125 8.17 18.17 -2.38
CA ILE A 125 9.32 17.92 -3.25
C ILE A 125 10.58 18.36 -2.53
N ASN A 126 11.57 17.47 -2.41
CA ASN A 126 12.86 17.71 -1.77
C ASN A 126 12.79 18.18 -0.29
N MET A 127 11.64 18.07 0.38
CA MET A 127 11.49 18.45 1.80
C MET A 127 11.65 17.24 2.73
N PRO A 128 12.18 17.40 3.95
CA PRO A 128 12.30 16.30 4.92
C PRO A 128 10.93 15.77 5.36
N THR A 129 10.89 14.54 5.88
CA THR A 129 9.69 13.97 6.51
C THR A 129 9.38 14.68 7.84
N GLY A 130 8.09 14.86 8.14
CA GLY A 130 7.63 15.50 9.39
C GLY A 130 7.18 16.96 9.20
N PRO A 131 6.91 17.68 10.30
CA PRO A 131 6.44 19.06 10.25
C PRO A 131 7.43 20.00 9.54
N ILE A 132 6.92 20.85 8.65
CA ILE A 132 7.70 21.85 7.93
C ILE A 132 7.44 23.22 8.56
N ALA A 133 8.51 23.94 8.90
CA ALA A 133 8.47 25.31 9.37
C ALA A 133 9.08 26.23 8.30
N TYR A 134 8.81 27.54 8.36
CA TYR A 134 9.30 28.52 7.39
C TYR A 134 10.84 28.61 7.27
N ASN A 135 11.58 28.05 8.22
CA ASN A 135 13.04 28.00 8.23
C ASN A 135 13.60 26.58 7.99
N THR A 136 12.74 25.60 7.72
CA THR A 136 13.16 24.26 7.29
C THR A 136 13.82 24.37 5.92
N LEU A 137 15.03 23.84 5.79
CA LEU A 137 15.74 23.80 4.52
C LEU A 137 15.28 22.60 3.68
N SER A 138 15.37 22.73 2.36
CA SER A 138 15.26 21.58 1.46
C SER A 138 16.32 20.52 1.80
N ALA A 139 15.94 19.25 1.81
CA ALA A 139 16.80 18.11 2.12
C ALA A 139 17.88 17.86 1.05
N VAL A 140 17.62 18.31 -0.18
CA VAL A 140 18.56 18.26 -1.31
C VAL A 140 18.50 19.55 -2.10
N SER A 141 19.59 19.90 -2.80
CA SER A 141 19.60 20.99 -3.77
C SER A 141 19.03 20.50 -5.11
N SER A 142 18.24 21.32 -5.80
CA SER A 142 17.71 20.93 -7.11
C SER A 142 18.85 20.94 -8.16
N SER A 143 18.84 20.00 -9.11
CA SER A 143 19.91 19.85 -10.10
C SER A 143 19.63 20.57 -11.43
N GLY A 144 18.60 21.42 -11.47
CA GLY A 144 18.06 21.97 -12.71
C GLY A 144 17.76 23.46 -12.68
N ASP A 145 18.09 24.19 -11.60
CA ASP A 145 17.95 25.65 -11.48
C ASP A 145 16.56 26.17 -11.93
N GLY A 146 15.52 25.39 -11.62
CA GLY A 146 14.14 25.62 -12.03
C GLY A 146 13.88 25.61 -13.55
N SER A 147 14.70 24.92 -14.34
CA SER A 147 14.49 24.65 -15.78
C SER A 147 13.83 23.29 -16.04
N LYS A 148 14.06 22.31 -15.15
CA LYS A 148 13.43 20.98 -15.21
C LYS A 148 11.99 21.06 -14.74
N THR A 149 11.07 20.53 -15.54
CA THR A 149 9.68 20.30 -15.12
C THR A 149 9.60 18.97 -14.37
N LEU A 150 9.02 19.00 -13.18
CA LEU A 150 8.61 17.82 -12.42
C LEU A 150 7.10 17.67 -12.53
N THR A 151 6.64 16.45 -12.79
CA THR A 151 5.23 16.14 -12.97
C THR A 151 4.76 15.21 -11.87
N PHE A 152 3.62 15.52 -11.25
CA PHE A 152 2.99 14.66 -10.27
C PHE A 152 1.47 14.74 -10.40
N GLN A 153 0.80 13.64 -10.04
CA GLN A 153 -0.65 13.60 -9.95
C GLN A 153 -1.10 14.32 -8.67
N VAL A 154 -2.13 15.15 -8.80
CA VAL A 154 -2.76 15.85 -7.69
C VAL A 154 -4.03 15.10 -7.34
N ASN A 155 -4.18 14.72 -6.08
CA ASN A 155 -5.42 14.14 -5.59
C ASN A 155 -6.58 15.12 -5.88
N SER A 156 -7.65 14.64 -6.51
CA SER A 156 -8.84 15.45 -6.83
C SER A 156 -9.69 15.77 -5.60
N ALA A 157 -9.58 14.98 -4.52
CA ALA A 157 -10.42 15.09 -3.31
C ALA A 157 -10.47 16.49 -2.67
N PRO A 158 -9.38 17.29 -2.63
CA PRO A 158 -9.43 18.63 -2.04
C PRO A 158 -10.13 19.67 -2.92
N PHE A 159 -10.39 19.40 -4.21
CA PHE A 159 -11.05 20.35 -5.11
C PHE A 159 -12.57 20.36 -4.89
N VAL A 160 -13.16 21.54 -4.84
CA VAL A 160 -14.60 21.77 -4.64
C VAL A 160 -15.20 22.58 -5.78
N SER A 161 -16.52 22.50 -5.98
CA SER A 161 -17.20 23.40 -6.92
C SER A 161 -17.05 24.84 -6.44
N GLY A 162 -16.79 25.75 -7.39
CA GLY A 162 -16.53 27.15 -7.13
C GLY A 162 -15.03 27.45 -6.95
N THR A 163 -14.70 28.30 -5.99
CA THR A 163 -13.35 28.84 -5.82
C THR A 163 -12.45 27.84 -5.10
N ASN A 164 -11.35 27.47 -5.74
CA ASN A 164 -10.28 26.66 -5.18
C ASN A 164 -9.01 27.49 -5.02
N VAL A 165 -8.24 27.21 -3.99
CA VAL A 165 -6.99 27.90 -3.65
C VAL A 165 -5.83 26.90 -3.70
N ILE A 166 -4.88 27.18 -4.58
CA ILE A 166 -3.62 26.45 -4.69
C ILE A 166 -2.55 27.33 -4.04
N VAL A 167 -1.81 26.77 -3.11
CA VAL A 167 -0.70 27.46 -2.46
C VAL A 167 0.57 26.62 -2.50
N VAL A 168 1.71 27.31 -2.60
CA VAL A 168 3.03 26.70 -2.67
C VAL A 168 4.00 27.47 -1.78
N GLU A 169 4.74 26.77 -0.94
CA GLU A 169 5.93 27.30 -0.27
C GLU A 169 7.18 26.74 -0.92
N ILE A 170 8.11 27.62 -1.31
CA ILE A 170 9.42 27.23 -1.88
C ILE A 170 10.49 27.42 -0.83
N HIS A 171 11.27 26.38 -0.57
CA HIS A 171 12.32 26.32 0.42
C HIS A 171 13.70 26.19 -0.22
N GLN A 172 14.63 27.02 0.21
CA GLN A 172 16.04 26.94 -0.18
C GLN A 172 16.75 25.79 0.54
N SER A 173 17.73 25.17 -0.11
CA SER A 173 18.60 24.13 0.48
C SER A 173 19.64 24.73 1.42
N LYS A 174 19.99 26.01 1.24
CA LYS A 174 20.92 26.77 2.08
C LYS A 174 20.47 28.23 2.20
N VAL A 175 20.92 28.93 3.24
CA VAL A 175 20.62 30.37 3.39
C VAL A 175 21.43 31.27 2.46
N ASN A 176 22.31 30.73 1.62
CA ASN A 176 23.17 31.50 0.71
C ASN A 176 23.18 30.93 -0.71
N THR A 177 22.09 30.30 -1.14
CA THR A 177 21.93 29.80 -2.51
C THR A 177 22.16 30.90 -3.53
N SER A 178 22.64 30.54 -4.71
CA SER A 178 22.84 31.46 -5.83
C SER A 178 21.52 31.95 -6.42
N ASP A 179 20.51 31.09 -6.37
CA ASP A 179 19.31 31.10 -7.20
C ASP A 179 18.07 30.64 -6.45
N MET A 180 16.92 30.93 -7.07
CA MET A 180 15.59 30.45 -6.70
C MET A 180 14.71 30.54 -7.94
N ALA A 181 13.82 29.57 -8.12
CA ALA A 181 12.87 29.55 -9.20
C ALA A 181 11.50 28.98 -8.77
N PHE A 182 10.41 29.51 -9.35
CA PHE A 182 9.08 28.92 -9.27
C PHE A 182 8.24 29.23 -10.51
N ASP A 183 7.70 28.20 -11.13
CA ASP A 183 6.62 28.25 -12.10
C ASP A 183 5.81 26.95 -12.01
N MET A 184 4.49 27.03 -12.12
CA MET A 184 3.62 25.86 -11.97
C MET A 184 2.44 25.93 -12.94
N GLU A 185 2.16 24.79 -13.54
CA GLU A 185 0.99 24.50 -14.33
C GLU A 185 0.14 23.42 -13.64
N LEU A 186 -1.18 23.55 -13.73
CA LEU A 186 -2.16 22.59 -13.27
C LEU A 186 -3.15 22.34 -14.41
N SER A 187 -3.31 21.08 -14.81
CA SER A 187 -4.28 20.64 -15.80
C SER A 187 -5.13 19.49 -15.26
N SER A 188 -6.25 19.23 -15.94
CA SER A 188 -7.15 18.11 -15.66
C SER A 188 -7.55 17.44 -16.98
N SER A 189 -7.88 16.15 -16.96
CA SER A 189 -8.56 15.50 -18.10
C SER A 189 -10.06 15.85 -18.09
N LEU A 190 -10.79 15.62 -19.19
CA LEU A 190 -12.25 15.78 -19.25
C LEU A 190 -12.89 14.39 -19.34
N TYR A 191 -13.83 14.06 -18.45
CA TYR A 191 -14.64 12.84 -18.58
C TYR A 191 -15.76 13.08 -19.61
N GLY A 192 -15.85 12.20 -20.62
CA GLY A 192 -16.99 12.16 -21.55
C GLY A 192 -18.17 11.36 -20.94
N PRO A 193 -19.43 11.63 -21.33
CA PRO A 193 -20.61 11.12 -20.62
C PRO A 193 -21.01 9.64 -20.84
N ASP A 194 -20.20 8.76 -21.43
CA ASP A 194 -20.60 7.36 -21.72
C ASP A 194 -19.50 6.31 -21.39
N GLY A 195 -19.16 6.07 -20.11
CA GLY A 195 -18.03 5.18 -19.79
C GLY A 195 -18.02 4.37 -18.49
N ASP A 196 -18.82 4.68 -17.47
CA ASP A 196 -18.86 3.88 -16.24
C ASP A 196 -20.05 2.92 -16.21
N LEU A 197 -19.79 1.65 -15.94
CA LEU A 197 -20.80 0.59 -15.78
C LEU A 197 -20.77 -0.03 -14.38
N VAL A 198 -19.97 0.53 -13.47
CA VAL A 198 -19.83 0.04 -12.09
C VAL A 198 -20.84 0.79 -11.23
N SER A 199 -21.70 0.06 -10.53
CA SER A 199 -22.60 0.67 -9.56
C SER A 199 -21.81 1.16 -8.33
N PRO A 200 -22.12 2.36 -7.81
CA PRO A 200 -21.54 2.84 -6.56
C PRO A 200 -22.06 1.97 -5.40
N TYR A 201 -21.34 1.89 -4.29
CA TYR A 201 -21.81 1.24 -3.06
C TYR A 201 -21.39 2.04 -1.83
N VAL A 202 -22.08 1.85 -0.70
CA VAL A 202 -21.71 2.49 0.57
C VAL A 202 -20.50 1.77 1.17
N VAL A 203 -19.42 2.52 1.40
CA VAL A 203 -18.18 2.05 2.05
C VAL A 203 -18.34 2.02 3.56
N SER A 204 -18.85 3.10 4.15
CA SER A 204 -19.11 3.19 5.60
C SER A 204 -20.21 4.19 5.96
N ILE A 205 -20.81 4.02 7.14
CA ILE A 205 -21.59 5.05 7.83
C ILE A 205 -21.02 5.18 9.25
N GLU A 206 -20.49 6.35 9.57
CA GLU A 206 -19.67 6.63 10.75
C GLU A 206 -20.31 7.73 11.61
N ARG A 207 -20.06 7.76 12.91
CA ARG A 207 -20.46 8.87 13.78
C ARG A 207 -19.58 10.09 13.52
N LEU A 208 -20.19 11.25 13.29
CA LEU A 208 -19.46 12.49 13.04
C LEU A 208 -19.54 13.45 14.21
N SER A 209 -20.76 13.76 14.69
CA SER A 209 -20.96 14.78 15.71
C SER A 209 -22.18 14.46 16.59
N PRO A 210 -22.02 14.32 17.91
CA PRO A 210 -20.74 14.31 18.64
C PRO A 210 -19.88 13.12 18.21
N SER A 211 -18.56 13.22 18.36
CA SER A 211 -17.67 12.08 18.03
C SER A 211 -17.71 10.96 19.08
N SER A 212 -18.25 11.24 20.27
CA SER A 212 -18.44 10.27 21.33
C SER A 212 -19.59 9.33 21.00
N GLU A 213 -19.36 8.03 21.18
CA GLU A 213 -20.40 7.01 21.05
C GLU A 213 -21.54 7.21 22.06
N ILE A 214 -21.20 7.57 23.31
CA ILE A 214 -22.18 7.90 24.35
C ILE A 214 -22.46 9.39 24.30
N THR A 215 -23.74 9.75 24.18
CA THR A 215 -24.17 11.16 24.18
C THR A 215 -25.56 11.35 24.79
N GLU A 216 -25.92 12.60 25.04
CA GLU A 216 -27.26 12.95 25.51
C GLU A 216 -28.25 12.95 24.34
N PRO A 217 -29.56 12.71 24.58
CA PRO A 217 -30.57 12.82 23.53
C PRO A 217 -30.54 14.22 22.89
N GLY A 218 -30.54 14.27 21.57
CA GLY A 218 -30.41 15.50 20.80
C GLY A 218 -30.12 15.26 19.32
N ALA A 219 -29.63 16.29 18.63
CA ALA A 219 -29.18 16.18 17.25
C ALA A 219 -27.81 15.48 17.21
N VAL A 220 -27.74 14.37 16.47
CA VAL A 220 -26.50 13.65 16.17
C VAL A 220 -26.30 13.59 14.65
N THR A 221 -25.07 13.47 14.20
CA THR A 221 -24.73 13.46 12.76
C THR A 221 -23.90 12.24 12.44
N PHE A 222 -24.31 11.50 11.41
CA PHE A 222 -23.55 10.41 10.81
C PHE A 222 -22.92 10.87 9.49
N ARG A 223 -21.75 10.35 9.15
CA ARG A 223 -21.10 10.52 7.85
C ARG A 223 -21.19 9.24 7.04
N THR A 224 -21.84 9.31 5.89
CA THR A 224 -21.94 8.23 4.92
C THR A 224 -20.89 8.40 3.84
N ILE A 225 -20.09 7.36 3.61
CA ILE A 225 -19.02 7.34 2.61
C ILE A 225 -19.40 6.36 1.49
N PHE A 226 -19.37 6.81 0.24
CA PHE A 226 -19.61 6.01 -0.95
C PHE A 226 -18.30 5.64 -1.66
N SER A 227 -18.31 4.55 -2.43
CA SER A 227 -17.15 4.02 -3.17
C SER A 227 -16.65 4.97 -4.25
N GLU A 228 -17.51 5.87 -4.70
CA GLU A 228 -17.32 6.84 -5.76
C GLU A 228 -18.37 7.96 -5.63
N PRO A 229 -18.22 9.09 -6.36
CA PRO A 229 -19.17 10.18 -6.27
C PRO A 229 -20.59 9.77 -6.70
N VAL A 230 -21.58 10.08 -5.86
CA VAL A 230 -22.99 9.80 -6.11
C VAL A 230 -23.83 11.07 -6.18
N ASN A 231 -25.00 10.98 -6.81
CA ASN A 231 -26.07 11.97 -6.84
C ASN A 231 -27.31 11.41 -6.16
N GLY A 232 -28.25 12.29 -5.80
CA GLY A 232 -29.58 11.88 -5.31
C GLY A 232 -29.67 11.60 -3.82
N VAL A 233 -28.61 11.78 -3.03
CA VAL A 233 -28.67 11.51 -1.59
C VAL A 233 -29.53 12.55 -0.86
N THR A 234 -30.59 12.10 -0.21
CA THR A 234 -31.60 12.86 0.53
C THR A 234 -31.87 12.21 1.90
N PRO A 235 -32.55 12.91 2.84
CA PRO A 235 -32.95 12.32 4.12
C PRO A 235 -33.81 11.06 4.00
N ASP A 236 -34.60 10.92 2.93
CA ASP A 236 -35.52 9.78 2.73
C ASP A 236 -34.77 8.48 2.37
N ASP A 237 -33.52 8.57 1.92
CA ASP A 237 -32.68 7.41 1.61
C ASP A 237 -32.19 6.65 2.86
N PHE A 238 -32.29 7.30 4.02
CA PHE A 238 -31.77 6.78 5.27
C PHE A 238 -32.88 6.32 6.22
N THR A 239 -32.66 5.18 6.86
CA THR A 239 -33.51 4.66 7.92
C THR A 239 -32.78 4.70 9.25
N ALA A 240 -33.33 5.43 10.23
CA ALA A 240 -32.83 5.42 11.60
C ALA A 240 -33.29 4.14 12.32
N ILE A 241 -32.33 3.31 12.76
CA ILE A 241 -32.57 2.08 13.49
C ILE A 241 -32.29 2.33 14.98
N ALA A 242 -33.36 2.34 15.76
CA ALA A 242 -33.33 2.64 17.18
C ALA A 242 -33.64 1.40 18.04
N THR A 243 -33.05 1.33 19.23
CA THR A 243 -33.43 0.37 20.28
C THR A 243 -33.79 1.11 21.58
N GLY A 244 -34.41 0.41 22.53
CA GLY A 244 -34.83 1.01 23.80
C GLY A 244 -36.06 1.92 23.62
N SER A 245 -36.03 3.10 24.24
CA SER A 245 -37.06 4.14 24.10
C SER A 245 -36.71 5.20 23.06
N VAL A 246 -35.66 5.00 22.27
CA VAL A 246 -35.20 5.98 21.29
C VAL A 246 -36.23 6.19 20.18
N GLU A 247 -36.66 7.44 20.01
CA GLU A 247 -37.37 7.91 18.82
C GLU A 247 -36.44 8.80 18.00
N ALA A 248 -36.24 8.50 16.72
CA ALA A 248 -35.27 9.17 15.87
C ALA A 248 -35.85 9.55 14.51
N THR A 249 -35.43 10.68 13.97
CA THR A 249 -35.84 11.15 12.63
C THR A 249 -34.64 11.77 11.92
N VAL A 250 -34.37 11.33 10.70
CA VAL A 250 -33.37 11.96 9.82
C VAL A 250 -33.94 13.29 9.36
N THR A 251 -33.30 14.39 9.72
CA THR A 251 -33.84 15.74 9.50
C THR A 251 -33.09 16.55 8.45
N ASP A 252 -31.85 16.20 8.17
CA ASP A 252 -31.05 16.88 7.17
C ASP A 252 -29.96 15.94 6.62
N VAL A 253 -29.59 16.14 5.35
CA VAL A 253 -28.44 15.48 4.72
C VAL A 253 -27.69 16.53 3.92
N SER A 254 -26.42 16.72 4.24
CA SER A 254 -25.55 17.66 3.54
C SER A 254 -24.35 16.96 2.92
N SER A 255 -24.05 17.26 1.66
CA SER A 255 -22.83 16.77 1.00
C SER A 255 -21.62 17.56 1.51
N GLU A 256 -20.62 16.85 2.04
CA GLU A 256 -19.27 17.42 2.23
C GLU A 256 -18.51 17.38 0.90
N ASN A 257 -18.65 16.28 0.16
CA ASN A 257 -18.19 16.10 -1.21
C ASN A 257 -19.03 14.98 -1.87
N GLY A 258 -18.80 14.69 -3.15
CA GLY A 258 -19.58 13.69 -3.89
C GLY A 258 -19.53 12.27 -3.32
N THR A 259 -18.53 11.92 -2.50
CA THR A 259 -18.44 10.61 -1.83
C THR A 259 -18.83 10.65 -0.35
N HIS A 260 -18.94 11.83 0.28
CA HIS A 260 -19.18 11.96 1.72
C HIS A 260 -20.41 12.83 2.00
N TYR A 261 -21.39 12.23 2.69
CA TYR A 261 -22.66 12.86 3.05
C TYR A 261 -22.90 12.79 4.54
N ASP A 262 -23.14 13.94 5.15
CA ASP A 262 -23.41 14.08 6.57
C ASP A 262 -24.92 14.12 6.81
N ALA A 263 -25.46 13.08 7.42
CA ALA A 263 -26.87 12.91 7.76
C ALA A 263 -27.11 13.26 9.23
N THR A 264 -27.89 14.30 9.50
CA THR A 264 -28.27 14.72 10.86
C THR A 264 -29.58 14.08 11.27
N VAL A 265 -29.54 13.37 12.39
CA VAL A 265 -30.65 12.66 13.02
C VAL A 265 -30.99 13.34 14.33
N ASN A 266 -32.22 13.81 14.48
CA ASN A 266 -32.73 14.25 15.77
C ASN A 266 -33.30 13.06 16.53
N ALA A 267 -32.80 12.82 17.74
CA ALA A 267 -33.19 11.68 18.54
C ALA A 267 -33.55 12.05 19.98
N SER A 268 -34.56 11.39 20.54
CA SER A 268 -35.00 11.50 21.94
C SER A 268 -35.03 10.11 22.60
N GLY A 269 -35.08 10.04 23.94
CA GLY A 269 -35.13 8.76 24.67
C GLY A 269 -33.76 8.10 24.89
N GLU A 270 -33.77 6.90 25.48
CA GLU A 270 -32.57 6.17 25.87
C GLU A 270 -32.45 4.84 25.12
N GLY A 271 -31.23 4.51 24.69
CA GLY A 271 -30.95 3.31 23.90
C GLY A 271 -29.94 3.57 22.79
N THR A 272 -29.86 2.68 21.80
CA THR A 272 -28.93 2.83 20.68
C THR A 272 -29.60 3.36 19.43
N LEU A 273 -28.85 4.08 18.62
CA LEU A 273 -29.27 4.67 17.35
C LEU A 273 -28.21 4.42 16.28
N ARG A 274 -28.58 3.72 15.20
CA ARG A 274 -27.77 3.51 13.99
C ARG A 274 -28.49 4.11 12.79
N LEU A 275 -27.74 4.44 11.74
CA LEU A 275 -28.29 4.85 10.45
C LEU A 275 -28.00 3.81 9.38
N ASP A 276 -29.04 3.37 8.68
CA ASP A 276 -29.00 2.43 7.56
C ASP A 276 -29.37 3.11 6.25
N LEU A 277 -28.94 2.56 5.12
CA LEU A 277 -29.31 2.98 3.76
C LEU A 277 -29.72 1.76 2.94
N MET A 278 -30.93 1.76 2.38
CA MET A 278 -31.52 0.62 1.67
C MET A 278 -31.58 0.87 0.16
N ALA A 279 -30.65 0.28 -0.60
CA ALA A 279 -30.45 0.57 -2.02
C ALA A 279 -31.68 0.41 -2.94
N PRO A 280 -32.60 -0.57 -2.78
CA PRO A 280 -33.74 -0.69 -3.68
C PRO A 280 -34.78 0.42 -3.50
N ASP A 281 -34.70 1.19 -2.41
CA ASP A 281 -35.65 2.26 -2.07
C ASP A 281 -35.06 3.66 -2.26
N THR A 282 -33.83 3.79 -2.78
CA THR A 282 -33.17 5.09 -3.06
C THR A 282 -33.22 5.46 -4.55
N ASP A 283 -33.11 6.75 -4.84
CA ASP A 283 -32.83 7.26 -6.19
C ASP A 283 -31.35 7.63 -6.39
N ILE A 284 -30.48 7.10 -5.53
CA ILE A 284 -29.04 7.34 -5.54
C ILE A 284 -28.40 6.64 -6.75
N THR A 285 -27.72 7.43 -7.58
CA THR A 285 -26.93 6.93 -8.70
C THR A 285 -25.53 7.51 -8.67
N ASP A 286 -24.56 6.85 -9.32
CA ASP A 286 -23.29 7.51 -9.64
C ASP A 286 -23.49 8.60 -10.71
N LEU A 287 -22.38 9.20 -11.13
CA LEU A 287 -22.35 10.22 -12.16
C LEU A 287 -22.62 9.68 -13.58
N SER A 288 -22.57 8.37 -13.79
CA SER A 288 -22.90 7.66 -15.03
C SER A 288 -24.30 7.03 -15.02
N SER A 289 -25.12 7.36 -14.00
CA SER A 289 -26.48 6.86 -13.79
C SER A 289 -26.60 5.37 -13.44
N ASN A 290 -25.53 4.71 -12.97
CA ASN A 290 -25.66 3.40 -12.35
C ASN A 290 -26.25 3.54 -10.94
N ALA A 291 -27.26 2.74 -10.63
CA ALA A 291 -27.92 2.77 -9.32
C ALA A 291 -27.02 2.20 -8.22
N LEU A 292 -27.21 2.68 -6.99
CA LEU A 292 -26.50 2.19 -5.81
C LEU A 292 -26.63 0.67 -5.66
N ALA A 293 -25.50 0.01 -5.46
CA ALA A 293 -25.40 -1.43 -5.26
C ALA A 293 -25.45 -1.79 -3.78
N GLY A 294 -26.55 -2.46 -3.41
CA GLY A 294 -26.69 -3.18 -2.15
C GLY A 294 -26.99 -2.32 -0.92
N ASP A 295 -27.72 -2.90 0.02
CA ASP A 295 -28.06 -2.25 1.29
C ASP A 295 -26.84 -2.09 2.19
N TYR A 296 -26.84 -1.04 2.99
CA TYR A 296 -25.85 -0.81 4.04
C TYR A 296 -26.54 -0.72 5.41
N THR A 297 -26.34 -1.77 6.23
CA THR A 297 -27.04 -1.96 7.52
C THR A 297 -26.08 -2.20 8.70
N SER A 298 -24.81 -1.79 8.55
CA SER A 298 -23.71 -2.14 9.46
C SER A 298 -22.85 -0.94 9.89
N GLY A 299 -23.43 0.26 9.93
CA GLY A 299 -22.75 1.49 10.36
C GLY A 299 -22.51 1.57 11.87
N GLU A 300 -21.72 2.57 12.28
CA GLU A 300 -21.56 2.94 13.68
C GLU A 300 -22.89 3.38 14.31
N SER A 301 -22.99 3.32 15.64
CA SER A 301 -24.19 3.73 16.39
C SER A 301 -23.88 4.65 17.55
N TYR A 302 -24.79 5.56 17.89
CA TYR A 302 -24.79 6.30 19.16
C TYR A 302 -25.51 5.50 20.25
N THR A 303 -25.08 5.68 21.49
CA THR A 303 -25.80 5.30 22.70
C THR A 303 -26.29 6.56 23.41
N LEU A 304 -27.61 6.76 23.43
CA LEU A 304 -28.25 7.92 24.05
C LEU A 304 -28.55 7.61 25.51
N VAL A 305 -28.03 8.45 26.41
CA VAL A 305 -28.26 8.37 27.85
C VAL A 305 -28.70 9.73 28.37
N GLU A 306 -29.79 9.80 29.16
CA GLU A 306 -30.15 11.05 29.79
C GLU A 306 -29.10 11.42 30.86
N PRO A 307 -28.71 12.71 30.98
CA PRO A 307 -27.74 13.10 31.98
C PRO A 307 -28.26 12.83 33.39
N VAL A 308 -27.54 12.03 34.16
CA VAL A 308 -27.76 11.91 35.60
C VAL A 308 -27.35 13.24 36.25
N PRO A 309 -28.22 13.93 37.00
CA PRO A 309 -27.85 15.17 37.67
C PRO A 309 -26.71 14.93 38.69
N LEU A 310 -25.55 15.54 38.47
CA LEU A 310 -24.39 15.45 39.38
C LEU A 310 -24.53 16.41 40.57
N ALA A 311 -24.43 15.85 41.79
CA ALA A 311 -24.39 16.45 43.14
C ALA A 311 -25.67 17.14 43.67
N ASN A 312 -26.41 16.43 44.53
CA ASN A 312 -27.49 17.02 45.33
C ASN A 312 -26.89 17.90 46.45
N ALA A 313 -27.09 19.21 46.39
CA ALA A 313 -26.85 20.09 47.52
C ALA A 313 -27.75 19.69 48.69
N LEU A 314 -27.16 19.32 49.84
CA LEU A 314 -27.92 19.12 51.08
C LEU A 314 -28.38 20.47 51.64
N PHE A 315 -27.58 21.51 51.43
CA PHE A 315 -28.02 22.90 51.45
C PHE A 315 -27.04 23.76 50.66
N SER A 316 -27.55 24.78 49.97
CA SER A 316 -26.76 25.72 49.17
C SER A 316 -26.31 26.94 49.98
N PHE A 317 -25.49 27.80 49.37
CA PHE A 317 -25.24 29.16 49.87
C PHE A 317 -26.56 29.92 50.02
N ASN A 318 -26.55 30.98 50.83
CA ASN A 318 -27.75 31.73 51.21
C ASN A 318 -28.83 30.91 51.94
N SER A 319 -28.47 29.74 52.49
CA SER A 319 -29.42 28.94 53.26
C SER A 319 -29.64 29.52 54.66
N SER A 320 -30.72 29.10 55.34
CA SER A 320 -31.03 29.59 56.69
C SER A 320 -30.18 28.93 57.78
N TRP A 321 -29.66 29.72 58.72
CA TRP A 321 -28.88 29.25 59.88
C TRP A 321 -29.43 29.80 61.20
N LYS A 322 -29.27 29.02 62.27
CA LYS A 322 -29.35 29.52 63.64
C LYS A 322 -28.04 30.20 63.98
N TYR A 323 -28.08 31.35 64.65
CA TYR A 323 -26.86 32.08 65.01
C TYR A 323 -26.95 32.79 66.37
N LEU A 324 -25.79 32.97 66.99
CA LEU A 324 -25.63 33.70 68.24
C LEU A 324 -24.46 34.69 68.14
N ASP A 325 -24.78 35.97 68.33
CA ASP A 325 -23.92 37.13 68.08
C ASP A 325 -23.79 38.04 69.34
N ASN A 326 -23.94 37.47 70.53
CA ASN A 326 -23.98 38.21 71.80
C ASN A 326 -22.65 38.19 72.58
N GLY A 327 -21.61 37.56 72.02
CA GLY A 327 -20.28 37.46 72.63
C GLY A 327 -20.18 36.61 73.88
N THR A 328 -21.19 35.79 74.20
CA THR A 328 -21.17 34.90 75.37
C THR A 328 -20.42 33.60 75.10
N ASP A 329 -19.73 33.07 76.11
CA ASP A 329 -19.08 31.76 76.04
C ASP A 329 -20.11 30.63 76.00
N GLN A 330 -20.15 29.88 74.90
CA GLN A 330 -21.07 28.76 74.71
C GLN A 330 -20.50 27.42 75.21
N SER A 331 -19.27 27.38 75.74
CA SER A 331 -18.55 26.15 76.07
C SER A 331 -18.49 25.19 74.87
N THR A 332 -18.63 23.87 75.07
CA THR A 332 -18.58 22.85 74.02
C THR A 332 -19.93 22.22 73.70
N ALA A 333 -20.94 22.36 74.57
CA ALA A 333 -22.23 21.64 74.43
C ALA A 333 -22.97 22.00 73.13
N TRP A 334 -22.89 23.26 72.68
CA TRP A 334 -23.56 23.77 71.49
C TRP A 334 -23.19 23.07 70.18
N ARG A 335 -22.04 22.40 70.14
CA ARG A 335 -21.52 21.68 68.97
C ARG A 335 -22.26 20.36 68.70
N THR A 336 -22.96 19.83 69.71
CA THR A 336 -23.60 18.50 69.69
C THR A 336 -25.04 18.55 69.19
N THR A 337 -25.58 17.41 68.77
CA THR A 337 -26.98 17.26 68.33
C THR A 337 -28.00 17.43 69.47
N SER A 338 -27.59 17.18 70.73
CA SER A 338 -28.46 17.31 71.91
C SER A 338 -28.69 18.75 72.38
N PHE A 339 -27.93 19.73 71.89
CA PHE A 339 -28.08 21.12 72.30
C PHE A 339 -29.30 21.77 71.65
N SER A 340 -30.13 22.43 72.48
CA SER A 340 -31.27 23.22 72.02
C SER A 340 -30.84 24.65 71.71
N ASP A 341 -30.90 25.02 70.43
CA ASP A 341 -30.67 26.38 69.93
C ASP A 341 -31.97 27.15 69.69
N ALA A 342 -33.09 26.73 70.31
CA ALA A 342 -34.38 27.38 70.14
C ALA A 342 -34.35 28.90 70.48
N ALA A 343 -33.47 29.30 71.41
CA ALA A 343 -33.26 30.69 71.80
C ALA A 343 -32.33 31.48 70.87
N TRP A 344 -31.65 30.81 69.92
CA TRP A 344 -30.77 31.46 68.96
C TRP A 344 -31.58 32.15 67.85
N LYS A 345 -31.05 33.26 67.36
CA LYS A 345 -31.63 34.00 66.24
C LYS A 345 -31.56 33.14 64.98
N THR A 346 -32.40 33.44 63.98
CA THR A 346 -32.41 32.76 62.67
C THR A 346 -32.21 33.80 61.58
N GLY A 347 -31.35 33.50 60.61
CA GLY A 347 -31.13 34.35 59.44
C GLY A 347 -30.79 33.51 58.22
N VAL A 348 -30.56 34.14 57.08
CA VAL A 348 -30.07 33.51 55.86
C VAL A 348 -28.67 34.02 55.54
N GLY A 349 -27.82 33.15 54.98
CA GLY A 349 -26.53 33.58 54.43
C GLY A 349 -26.74 34.59 53.29
N LYS A 350 -25.78 35.47 53.00
CA LYS A 350 -24.53 35.72 53.71
C LYS A 350 -24.74 36.52 55.01
N PHE A 351 -24.08 36.12 56.09
CA PHE A 351 -24.08 36.83 57.38
C PHE A 351 -22.90 37.80 57.46
N GLY A 352 -23.06 38.97 58.09
CA GLY A 352 -21.91 39.84 58.33
C GLY A 352 -22.19 41.21 58.95
N TYR A 353 -21.12 41.97 59.19
CA TYR A 353 -21.12 43.43 59.38
C TYR A 353 -19.96 44.01 58.58
N GLY A 354 -20.02 45.30 58.20
CA GLY A 354 -18.94 45.94 57.44
C GLY A 354 -18.84 45.54 55.95
N ILE A 355 -19.64 44.57 55.50
CA ILE A 355 -19.76 44.13 54.10
C ILE A 355 -21.08 44.61 53.46
N THR A 356 -21.10 44.74 52.13
CA THR A 356 -22.26 45.27 51.38
C THR A 356 -23.26 44.21 50.95
N ASP A 357 -22.88 42.94 50.90
CA ASP A 357 -23.68 41.81 50.43
C ASP A 357 -24.23 40.92 51.57
N ALA A 358 -24.25 41.42 52.81
CA ALA A 358 -24.84 40.72 53.94
C ALA A 358 -26.38 40.65 53.80
N ALA A 359 -26.92 39.44 53.63
CA ALA A 359 -28.34 39.18 53.71
C ALA A 359 -28.84 39.22 55.17
N THR A 360 -28.00 38.81 56.13
CA THR A 360 -28.29 38.93 57.57
C THR A 360 -27.20 39.72 58.28
N LEU A 361 -27.57 40.83 58.91
CA LEU A 361 -26.65 41.61 59.75
C LEU A 361 -26.45 40.96 61.11
N VAL A 362 -25.20 40.74 61.51
CA VAL A 362 -24.83 40.23 62.83
C VAL A 362 -24.37 41.36 63.76
N GLY A 363 -24.74 41.29 65.03
CA GLY A 363 -24.29 42.23 66.06
C GLY A 363 -22.84 42.00 66.46
N TYR A 364 -22.07 43.07 66.62
CA TYR A 364 -20.70 43.02 67.14
C TYR A 364 -20.58 43.49 68.60
N GLY A 365 -21.72 43.74 69.26
CA GLY A 365 -21.76 44.32 70.61
C GLY A 365 -21.77 45.85 70.63
N PRO A 366 -21.81 46.47 71.82
CA PRO A 366 -22.04 47.91 71.95
C PRO A 366 -20.82 48.79 71.61
N ASN A 367 -19.63 48.21 71.44
CA ASN A 367 -18.39 48.97 71.27
C ASN A 367 -17.67 48.59 69.97
N ALA A 368 -17.70 49.48 68.98
CA ALA A 368 -17.02 49.26 67.69
C ALA A 368 -15.49 49.14 67.80
N LYS A 369 -14.88 49.56 68.93
CA LYS A 369 -13.45 49.38 69.21
C LYS A 369 -13.14 48.10 70.01
N ASN A 370 -14.16 47.39 70.49
CA ASN A 370 -14.04 46.15 71.25
C ASN A 370 -15.25 45.25 70.97
N LYS A 371 -15.32 44.80 69.72
CA LYS A 371 -16.30 43.90 69.14
C LYS A 371 -16.19 42.51 69.76
N TYR A 372 -17.29 41.76 69.73
CA TYR A 372 -17.27 40.35 70.05
C TYR A 372 -16.38 39.59 69.08
N ILE A 373 -15.48 38.75 69.61
CA ILE A 373 -14.52 38.00 68.80
C ILE A 373 -15.20 36.88 68.03
N THR A 374 -16.17 36.19 68.65
CA THR A 374 -16.76 34.98 68.10
C THR A 374 -18.23 35.19 67.75
N THR A 375 -18.65 34.71 66.58
CA THR A 375 -20.06 34.50 66.24
C THR A 375 -20.28 33.02 65.97
N TYR A 376 -21.35 32.46 66.54
CA TYR A 376 -21.68 31.04 66.43
C TYR A 376 -22.81 30.81 65.43
N PHE A 377 -22.71 29.74 64.65
CA PHE A 377 -23.72 29.30 63.69
C PHE A 377 -24.04 27.82 63.86
N ARG A 378 -25.30 27.44 63.68
CA ARG A 378 -25.78 26.05 63.70
C ARG A 378 -26.75 25.77 62.56
N LYS A 379 -26.60 24.60 61.94
CA LYS A 379 -27.48 24.05 60.91
C LYS A 379 -27.83 22.62 61.27
N SER A 380 -29.11 22.33 61.37
CA SER A 380 -29.60 20.96 61.46
C SER A 380 -29.90 20.44 60.06
N LEU A 381 -29.54 19.19 59.79
CA LEU A 381 -29.91 18.46 58.58
C LEU A 381 -30.22 17.01 58.94
N SER A 382 -30.98 16.30 58.10
CA SER A 382 -31.19 14.86 58.25
C SER A 382 -30.67 14.15 57.01
N ILE A 383 -29.88 13.10 57.21
CA ILE A 383 -29.33 12.27 56.13
C ILE A 383 -29.95 10.88 56.27
N THR A 384 -30.74 10.47 55.29
CA THR A 384 -31.50 9.20 55.37
C THR A 384 -30.57 7.99 55.51
N ASP A 385 -29.56 7.92 54.65
CA ASP A 385 -28.52 6.90 54.71
C ASP A 385 -27.18 7.51 54.33
N VAL A 386 -26.27 7.59 55.29
CA VAL A 386 -24.92 8.15 55.14
C VAL A 386 -24.04 7.26 54.25
N SER A 387 -24.35 5.96 54.15
CA SER A 387 -23.60 5.02 53.31
C SER A 387 -23.77 5.29 51.81
N ASN A 388 -24.83 6.01 51.42
CA ASN A 388 -25.06 6.47 50.04
C ASN A 388 -24.11 7.60 49.62
N TYR A 389 -23.18 8.01 50.48
CA TYR A 389 -22.27 9.12 50.22
C TYR A 389 -20.83 8.69 50.54
N THR A 390 -19.91 8.93 49.61
CA THR A 390 -18.48 8.66 49.83
C THR A 390 -17.85 9.77 50.68
N SER A 391 -18.26 11.01 50.45
CA SER A 391 -17.83 12.17 51.21
C SER A 391 -18.81 13.33 51.07
N PHE A 392 -18.61 14.40 51.84
CA PHE A 392 -19.39 15.63 51.69
C PHE A 392 -18.45 16.81 51.43
N LYS A 393 -18.64 17.48 50.30
CA LYS A 393 -17.88 18.68 49.96
C LYS A 393 -18.53 19.91 50.58
N VAL A 394 -17.75 20.67 51.34
CA VAL A 394 -18.14 21.96 51.88
C VAL A 394 -17.50 23.06 51.07
N ASN A 395 -18.30 24.04 50.66
CA ASN A 395 -17.80 25.32 50.19
C ASN A 395 -18.21 26.41 51.21
N ILE A 396 -17.24 27.14 51.73
CA ILE A 396 -17.44 28.16 52.77
C ILE A 396 -16.88 29.52 52.32
N LYS A 397 -17.64 30.56 52.56
CA LYS A 397 -17.23 31.97 52.51
C LYS A 397 -17.11 32.46 53.95
N MET A 398 -15.94 32.87 54.38
CA MET A 398 -15.72 33.31 55.76
C MET A 398 -14.68 34.43 55.83
N ASP A 399 -14.70 35.17 56.93
CA ASP A 399 -13.69 36.17 57.24
C ASP A 399 -12.90 35.83 58.52
N ASP A 400 -11.63 36.21 58.53
CA ASP A 400 -10.61 35.87 59.53
C ASP A 400 -10.47 34.36 59.82
N GLY A 401 -10.98 33.84 60.93
CA GLY A 401 -10.77 32.45 61.37
C GLY A 401 -12.07 31.66 61.53
N VAL A 402 -12.02 30.35 61.29
CA VAL A 402 -13.19 29.48 61.41
C VAL A 402 -12.85 28.10 61.98
N VAL A 403 -13.75 27.56 62.79
CA VAL A 403 -13.75 26.14 63.21
C VAL A 403 -15.12 25.53 62.93
N VAL A 404 -15.14 24.36 62.31
CA VAL A 404 -16.35 23.63 61.90
C VAL A 404 -16.42 22.29 62.62
N TYR A 405 -17.59 22.01 63.18
CA TYR A 405 -17.92 20.80 63.90
C TYR A 405 -19.08 20.08 63.23
N VAL A 406 -19.00 18.75 63.19
CA VAL A 406 -20.13 17.87 62.84
C VAL A 406 -20.42 17.01 64.06
N ASN A 407 -21.65 17.08 64.58
CA ASN A 407 -22.10 16.28 65.71
C ASN A 407 -21.19 16.34 66.96
N GLY A 408 -20.52 17.48 67.18
CA GLY A 408 -19.60 17.69 68.31
C GLY A 408 -18.12 17.44 67.99
N THR A 409 -17.81 16.79 66.87
CA THR A 409 -16.44 16.50 66.43
C THR A 409 -15.91 17.62 65.52
N GLU A 410 -14.71 18.11 65.77
CA GLU A 410 -14.05 19.09 64.90
C GLU A 410 -13.65 18.42 63.58
N VAL A 411 -14.15 18.92 62.45
CA VAL A 411 -13.85 18.36 61.12
C VAL A 411 -12.98 19.28 60.27
N TYR A 412 -12.94 20.59 60.59
CA TYR A 412 -12.16 21.57 59.87
C TYR A 412 -11.82 22.77 60.74
N ARG A 413 -10.60 23.28 60.56
CA ARG A 413 -10.07 24.47 61.23
C ARG A 413 -9.24 25.25 60.22
N ASN A 414 -9.53 26.54 60.06
CA ASN A 414 -8.71 27.41 59.23
C ASN A 414 -8.44 28.75 59.93
N ASN A 415 -7.18 29.19 59.84
CA ASN A 415 -6.69 30.45 60.41
C ASN A 415 -6.96 30.62 61.94
N MET A 416 -7.00 29.51 62.67
CA MET A 416 -7.11 29.48 64.13
C MET A 416 -5.89 28.78 64.76
N PRO A 417 -5.43 29.18 65.96
CA PRO A 417 -4.31 28.54 66.65
C PRO A 417 -4.53 27.03 66.88
N THR A 418 -3.45 26.28 67.11
CA THR A 418 -3.56 24.88 67.58
C THR A 418 -4.00 24.83 69.06
N GLY A 419 -4.56 23.70 69.48
CA GLY A 419 -5.06 23.52 70.86
C GLY A 419 -6.51 23.96 71.07
N SER A 420 -6.88 24.18 72.33
CA SER A 420 -8.24 24.55 72.74
C SER A 420 -8.61 25.96 72.30
N ILE A 421 -9.74 26.10 71.61
CA ILE A 421 -10.29 27.38 71.17
C ILE A 421 -11.37 27.82 72.17
N ALA A 422 -11.20 29.02 72.73
CA ALA A 422 -12.17 29.69 73.58
C ALA A 422 -12.86 30.83 72.80
N TYR A 423 -14.01 31.32 73.27
CA TYR A 423 -14.79 32.37 72.60
C TYR A 423 -14.04 33.71 72.41
N ASN A 424 -12.91 33.91 73.09
CA ASN A 424 -12.06 35.08 72.98
C ASN A 424 -10.70 34.79 72.29
N THR A 425 -10.49 33.58 71.79
CA THR A 425 -9.33 33.24 70.98
C THR A 425 -9.40 33.98 69.65
N LEU A 426 -8.34 34.70 69.30
CA LEU A 426 -8.25 35.44 68.04
C LEU A 426 -7.83 34.52 66.89
N ALA A 427 -8.28 34.83 65.67
CA ALA A 427 -7.72 34.26 64.45
C ALA A 427 -6.24 34.67 64.30
N ALA A 428 -5.44 33.80 63.68
CA ALA A 428 -3.99 34.01 63.58
C ALA A 428 -3.61 35.17 62.66
N LEU A 429 -4.37 35.39 61.59
CA LEU A 429 -4.16 36.45 60.59
C LEU A 429 -5.47 37.16 60.28
N SER A 430 -5.39 38.40 59.81
CA SER A 430 -6.53 39.07 59.18
C SER A 430 -6.71 38.59 57.73
N SER A 431 -7.92 38.28 57.33
CA SER A 431 -8.28 37.96 55.94
C SER A 431 -8.49 39.25 55.14
N SER A 432 -8.07 39.28 53.88
CA SER A 432 -8.25 40.43 52.97
C SER A 432 -9.37 40.25 51.94
N GLY A 433 -10.19 39.21 52.13
CA GLY A 433 -11.18 38.77 51.15
C GLY A 433 -12.62 39.15 51.47
N ASP A 434 -12.90 39.78 52.61
CA ASP A 434 -14.24 40.23 53.07
C ASP A 434 -15.33 39.14 52.92
N GLY A 435 -14.94 37.87 53.08
CA GLY A 435 -15.77 36.67 52.83
C GLY A 435 -16.32 36.52 51.41
N THR A 436 -15.60 36.99 50.39
CA THR A 436 -15.98 36.80 48.96
C THR A 436 -15.38 35.54 48.35
N LYS A 437 -14.23 35.07 48.87
CA LYS A 437 -13.55 33.88 48.37
C LYS A 437 -14.18 32.61 48.93
N ILE A 438 -14.48 31.67 48.03
CA ILE A 438 -14.90 30.32 48.40
C ILE A 438 -13.65 29.54 48.80
N GLN A 439 -13.70 28.91 49.97
CA GLN A 439 -12.77 27.89 50.41
C GLN A 439 -13.49 26.55 50.40
N SER A 440 -12.85 25.51 49.88
CA SER A 440 -13.43 24.18 49.76
C SER A 440 -12.67 23.17 50.61
N PHE A 441 -13.39 22.30 51.30
CA PHE A 441 -12.82 21.14 51.98
C PHE A 441 -13.81 19.98 51.97
N THR A 442 -13.31 18.77 52.24
CA THR A 442 -14.13 17.56 52.26
C THR A 442 -14.28 17.06 53.69
N ILE A 443 -15.49 16.64 54.04
CA ILE A 443 -15.81 15.94 55.28
C ILE A 443 -16.02 14.46 54.95
N SER A 444 -15.31 13.58 55.65
CA SER A 444 -15.52 12.14 55.53
C SER A 444 -16.94 11.76 55.95
N ASN A 445 -17.55 10.79 55.26
CA ASN A 445 -18.90 10.33 55.58
C ASN A 445 -19.04 9.86 57.04
N GLY A 446 -17.97 9.33 57.65
CA GLY A 446 -17.94 8.87 59.03
C GLY A 446 -18.13 9.95 60.09
N ALA A 447 -18.14 11.24 59.71
CA ALA A 447 -18.53 12.34 60.59
C ALA A 447 -20.04 12.45 60.78
N PHE A 448 -20.83 11.91 59.84
CA PHE A 448 -22.28 11.94 59.83
C PHE A 448 -22.88 10.61 60.28
N ILE A 449 -24.12 10.65 60.76
CA ILE A 449 -24.91 9.47 61.16
C ILE A 449 -26.23 9.42 60.38
N ASN A 450 -26.82 8.23 60.21
CA ASN A 450 -28.17 8.11 59.64
C ASN A 450 -29.17 8.83 60.55
N GLY A 451 -29.99 9.70 59.97
CA GLY A 451 -30.93 10.56 60.67
C GLY A 451 -30.37 11.97 60.96
N PRO A 452 -30.70 12.58 62.12
CA PRO A 452 -30.41 13.98 62.39
C PRO A 452 -28.93 14.23 62.68
N ASN A 453 -28.38 15.24 62.01
CA ASN A 453 -27.02 15.74 62.16
C ASN A 453 -27.04 17.25 62.42
N VAL A 454 -25.98 17.75 63.07
CA VAL A 454 -25.76 19.19 63.26
C VAL A 454 -24.38 19.58 62.75
N ILE A 455 -24.34 20.63 61.93
CA ILE A 455 -23.13 21.37 61.61
C ILE A 455 -23.10 22.62 62.48
N ALA A 456 -22.02 22.80 63.23
CA ALA A 456 -21.79 23.90 64.13
C ALA A 456 -20.51 24.64 63.71
N VAL A 457 -20.56 25.96 63.63
CA VAL A 457 -19.45 26.80 63.14
C VAL A 457 -19.20 27.94 64.10
N GLU A 458 -17.95 28.18 64.47
CA GLU A 458 -17.51 29.40 65.17
C GLU A 458 -16.59 30.21 64.25
N VAL A 459 -16.95 31.48 64.02
CA VAL A 459 -16.15 32.43 63.24
C VAL A 459 -15.52 33.43 64.19
N HIS A 460 -14.19 33.54 64.11
CA HIS A 460 -13.37 34.32 65.03
C HIS A 460 -12.67 35.47 64.31
N GLN A 461 -12.75 36.65 64.91
CA GLN A 461 -12.07 37.85 64.44
C GLN A 461 -10.58 37.80 64.83
N SER A 462 -9.74 38.37 63.97
CA SER A 462 -8.29 38.51 64.18
C SER A 462 -7.96 39.58 65.23
N LYS A 463 -8.87 40.54 65.44
CA LYS A 463 -8.77 41.61 66.45
C LYS A 463 -10.15 42.01 66.96
N ALA A 464 -10.22 42.61 68.14
CA ALA A 464 -11.48 43.14 68.69
C ALA A 464 -12.00 44.42 67.97
N ASN A 465 -11.31 44.92 66.95
CA ASN A 465 -11.70 46.13 66.22
C ASN A 465 -11.60 45.97 64.70
N THR A 466 -11.78 44.74 64.19
CA THR A 466 -11.85 44.46 62.75
C THR A 466 -12.94 45.31 62.08
N SER A 467 -12.74 45.63 60.81
CA SER A 467 -13.70 46.40 60.01
C SER A 467 -15.01 45.63 59.81
N ASP A 468 -14.88 44.34 59.56
CA ASP A 468 -15.90 43.49 58.95
C ASP A 468 -15.91 42.07 59.52
N MET A 469 -16.90 41.30 59.09
CA MET A 469 -17.06 39.87 59.34
C MET A 469 -18.01 39.32 58.27
N ALA A 470 -17.74 38.11 57.78
CA ALA A 470 -18.58 37.42 56.83
C ALA A 470 -18.69 35.92 57.11
N PHE A 471 -19.86 35.33 56.85
CA PHE A 471 -20.08 33.87 56.83
C PHE A 471 -21.18 33.45 55.87
N ASP A 472 -20.91 32.47 55.01
CA ASP A 472 -21.90 31.69 54.26
C ASP A 472 -21.33 30.30 53.93
N MET A 473 -22.17 29.28 53.81
CA MET A 473 -21.73 27.89 53.60
C MET A 473 -22.76 27.09 52.82
N GLU A 474 -22.26 26.22 51.94
CA GLU A 474 -23.00 25.13 51.31
C GLU A 474 -22.36 23.77 51.59
N LEU A 475 -23.19 22.73 51.54
CA LEU A 475 -22.81 21.33 51.67
C LEU A 475 -23.36 20.55 50.49
N LEU A 476 -22.45 19.97 49.71
CA LEU A 476 -22.74 19.09 48.59
C LEU A 476 -22.43 17.66 49.02
N ALA A 477 -23.32 16.73 48.71
CA ALA A 477 -23.08 15.32 48.99
C ALA A 477 -22.51 14.63 47.75
N ASP A 478 -21.31 14.06 47.88
CA ASP A 478 -20.75 13.20 46.86
C ASP A 478 -21.36 11.83 47.08
N GLN A 479 -22.37 11.48 46.28
CA GLN A 479 -22.98 10.16 46.36
C GLN A 479 -21.86 9.12 46.21
N SER A 480 -21.93 8.06 47.03
CA SER A 480 -21.38 6.80 46.58
C SER A 480 -22.14 6.54 45.30
N ASP A 481 -21.42 6.53 44.19
CA ASP A 481 -21.85 5.71 43.06
C ASP A 481 -22.41 4.42 43.69
N PRO A 482 -23.68 4.01 43.45
CA PRO A 482 -24.04 2.64 43.73
C PRO A 482 -22.99 1.86 42.94
N GLY A 483 -21.97 1.34 43.63
CA GLY A 483 -20.71 0.97 42.97
C GLY A 483 -21.03 0.18 41.72
N PRO A 484 -20.28 0.38 40.62
CA PRO A 484 -20.69 -0.06 39.29
C PRO A 484 -21.25 -1.45 39.46
N VAL A 485 -22.51 -1.64 39.07
CA VAL A 485 -23.07 -2.98 38.84
C VAL A 485 -21.94 -3.68 38.12
N GLY A 486 -21.28 -4.65 38.80
CA GLY A 486 -19.96 -5.12 38.39
C GLY A 486 -20.00 -5.30 36.90
N ASP A 487 -19.08 -4.62 36.19
CA ASP A 487 -19.19 -4.31 34.75
C ASP A 487 -20.15 -5.27 34.07
N VAL A 488 -21.30 -4.77 33.65
CA VAL A 488 -22.40 -5.53 33.02
C VAL A 488 -22.36 -5.37 31.50
N THR A 489 -21.38 -4.62 31.00
CA THR A 489 -21.22 -4.34 29.59
C THR A 489 -20.64 -5.58 28.97
N SER A 490 -21.41 -6.24 28.12
CA SER A 490 -20.90 -7.38 27.37
C SER A 490 -19.84 -6.90 26.38
N PRO A 491 -18.69 -7.59 26.24
CA PRO A 491 -17.68 -7.21 25.27
C PRO A 491 -18.24 -7.35 23.85
N MET A 492 -17.74 -6.57 22.91
CA MET A 492 -18.14 -6.58 21.50
C MET A 492 -16.92 -6.67 20.59
N VAL A 493 -17.06 -7.24 19.39
CA VAL A 493 -16.05 -7.09 18.34
C VAL A 493 -16.21 -5.70 17.72
N THR A 494 -15.14 -4.91 17.72
CA THR A 494 -15.09 -3.57 17.11
C THR A 494 -14.67 -3.63 15.64
N SER A 495 -13.86 -4.62 15.25
CA SER A 495 -13.47 -4.81 13.85
C SER A 495 -12.95 -6.22 13.58
N ILE A 496 -13.10 -6.66 12.33
CA ILE A 496 -12.39 -7.81 11.75
C ILE A 496 -11.79 -7.34 10.43
N ASN A 497 -10.48 -7.10 10.41
CA ASN A 497 -9.76 -6.50 9.27
C ASN A 497 -8.81 -7.51 8.61
N ARG A 498 -8.48 -7.30 7.34
CA ARG A 498 -7.42 -8.03 6.64
C ARG A 498 -6.07 -7.63 7.24
N GLN A 499 -5.33 -8.61 7.75
CA GLN A 499 -4.01 -8.37 8.35
C GLN A 499 -2.87 -8.79 7.44
N SER A 500 -3.02 -9.90 6.73
CA SER A 500 -2.00 -10.37 5.78
C SER A 500 -2.60 -11.39 4.80
N PRO A 501 -2.58 -11.14 3.48
CA PRO A 501 -2.27 -9.85 2.85
C PRO A 501 -3.24 -8.74 3.28
N THR A 502 -2.90 -7.46 3.14
CA THR A 502 -3.85 -6.37 3.45
C THR A 502 -4.75 -6.02 2.26
N THR A 503 -4.37 -6.46 1.06
CA THR A 503 -5.11 -6.22 -0.19
C THR A 503 -6.40 -7.04 -0.24
N ALA A 504 -7.47 -6.44 -0.79
CA ALA A 504 -8.77 -7.10 -0.91
C ALA A 504 -8.74 -8.27 -1.91
N SER A 505 -8.14 -8.10 -3.09
CA SER A 505 -8.07 -9.16 -4.11
C SER A 505 -6.80 -9.98 -3.98
N ILE A 506 -6.95 -11.31 -3.84
CA ILE A 506 -5.83 -12.24 -3.67
C ILE A 506 -6.10 -13.56 -4.41
N MET A 507 -5.04 -14.34 -4.61
CA MET A 507 -5.16 -15.76 -4.93
C MET A 507 -5.59 -16.55 -3.69
N PRO A 508 -6.29 -17.69 -3.83
CA PRO A 508 -6.56 -18.58 -2.71
C PRO A 508 -5.25 -19.06 -2.05
N GLY A 509 -5.19 -19.02 -0.73
CA GLY A 509 -3.96 -19.31 0.01
C GLY A 509 -4.04 -18.95 1.49
N SER A 510 -2.89 -18.82 2.16
CA SER A 510 -2.87 -18.44 3.57
C SER A 510 -3.22 -16.96 3.72
N VAL A 511 -4.16 -16.67 4.61
CA VAL A 511 -4.57 -15.32 5.00
C VAL A 511 -4.58 -15.18 6.52
N THR A 512 -4.51 -13.95 7.01
CA THR A 512 -4.70 -13.61 8.42
C THR A 512 -5.72 -12.46 8.51
N PHE A 513 -6.68 -12.61 9.41
CA PHE A 513 -7.60 -11.56 9.84
C PHE A 513 -7.18 -11.06 11.23
N ARG A 514 -7.34 -9.76 11.49
CA ARG A 514 -7.17 -9.16 12.81
C ARG A 514 -8.53 -8.82 13.39
N VAL A 515 -8.86 -9.43 14.52
CA VAL A 515 -10.08 -9.18 15.29
C VAL A 515 -9.73 -8.28 16.46
N SER A 516 -10.49 -7.19 16.62
CA SER A 516 -10.36 -6.28 17.76
C SER A 516 -11.66 -6.29 18.57
N PHE A 517 -11.53 -6.24 19.90
CA PHE A 517 -12.65 -6.21 20.84
C PHE A 517 -12.74 -4.84 21.52
N SER A 518 -13.93 -4.46 22.00
CA SER A 518 -14.20 -3.21 22.73
C SER A 518 -13.42 -3.13 24.04
N GLU A 519 -13.04 -4.30 24.58
CA GLU A 519 -12.34 -4.44 25.84
C GLU A 519 -11.61 -5.79 25.91
N LYS A 520 -10.98 -6.04 27.06
CA LYS A 520 -10.20 -7.25 27.28
C LYS A 520 -11.12 -8.46 27.42
N VAL A 521 -10.92 -9.45 26.55
CA VAL A 521 -11.69 -10.70 26.55
C VAL A 521 -10.82 -11.92 26.88
N THR A 522 -11.49 -12.98 27.32
CA THR A 522 -10.96 -14.33 27.50
C THR A 522 -11.84 -15.32 26.76
N GLY A 523 -11.39 -16.57 26.58
CA GLY A 523 -12.20 -17.61 25.92
C GLY A 523 -12.22 -17.58 24.38
N VAL A 524 -11.49 -16.67 23.74
CA VAL A 524 -11.39 -16.60 22.27
C VAL A 524 -10.68 -17.84 21.70
N SER A 525 -11.30 -18.47 20.72
CA SER A 525 -10.87 -19.68 20.04
C SER A 525 -11.22 -19.61 18.54
N VAL A 526 -10.57 -20.45 17.71
CA VAL A 526 -10.93 -20.55 16.29
C VAL A 526 -12.37 -21.04 16.06
N ASN A 527 -12.97 -21.72 17.05
CA ASN A 527 -14.33 -22.23 16.95
C ASN A 527 -15.38 -21.14 17.11
N ASP A 528 -15.02 -19.96 17.60
CA ASP A 528 -15.94 -18.83 17.74
C ASP A 528 -16.25 -18.16 16.40
N PHE A 529 -15.50 -18.49 15.34
CA PHE A 529 -15.60 -17.84 14.04
C PHE A 529 -16.06 -18.79 12.94
N VAL A 530 -16.56 -18.21 11.86
CA VAL A 530 -17.09 -18.88 10.67
C VAL A 530 -16.77 -18.04 9.45
N PHE A 531 -16.56 -18.69 8.30
CA PHE A 531 -16.47 -17.98 7.04
C PHE A 531 -17.85 -17.78 6.41
N THR A 532 -18.11 -16.56 5.99
CA THR A 532 -19.15 -16.24 5.01
C THR A 532 -18.49 -16.11 3.64
N THR A 533 -19.01 -16.82 2.65
CA THR A 533 -18.38 -16.95 1.33
C THR A 533 -19.36 -16.77 0.18
N THR A 534 -18.86 -16.37 -0.98
CA THR A 534 -19.62 -16.35 -2.25
C THR A 534 -18.94 -17.21 -3.30
N GLY A 535 -19.68 -17.62 -4.33
CA GLY A 535 -19.14 -18.44 -5.43
C GLY A 535 -18.69 -19.83 -4.97
N THR A 536 -17.47 -20.20 -5.33
CA THR A 536 -16.81 -21.44 -4.89
C THR A 536 -15.80 -21.20 -3.76
N ALA A 537 -15.69 -19.96 -3.28
CA ALA A 537 -14.75 -19.58 -2.25
C ALA A 537 -15.01 -20.31 -0.94
N GLY A 538 -13.95 -20.66 -0.24
CA GLY A 538 -13.96 -21.38 1.02
C GLY A 538 -12.72 -21.09 1.85
N GLY A 539 -12.75 -21.47 3.12
CA GLY A 539 -11.60 -21.32 4.00
C GLY A 539 -11.62 -22.28 5.18
N THR A 540 -10.45 -22.57 5.73
CA THR A 540 -10.28 -23.32 6.98
C THR A 540 -9.41 -22.50 7.92
N LEU A 541 -9.90 -22.22 9.13
CA LEU A 541 -9.12 -21.56 10.18
C LEU A 541 -8.01 -22.48 10.66
N THR A 542 -6.78 -21.97 10.72
CA THR A 542 -5.56 -22.74 11.01
C THR A 542 -4.90 -22.34 12.33
N GLY A 543 -5.15 -21.13 12.81
CA GLY A 543 -4.56 -20.66 14.06
C GLY A 543 -5.19 -19.38 14.59
N LEU A 544 -4.97 -19.14 15.88
CA LEU A 544 -5.33 -17.93 16.62
C LEU A 544 -4.12 -17.52 17.44
N THR A 545 -3.71 -16.25 17.35
CA THR A 545 -2.62 -15.69 18.15
C THR A 545 -3.07 -14.38 18.78
N ALA A 546 -2.95 -14.24 20.11
CA ALA A 546 -3.19 -12.97 20.78
C ALA A 546 -2.13 -11.94 20.37
N VAL A 547 -2.55 -10.72 20.05
CA VAL A 547 -1.65 -9.61 19.72
C VAL A 547 -1.37 -8.83 21.01
N GLY A 548 -0.18 -9.05 21.58
CA GLY A 548 0.22 -8.45 22.85
C GLY A 548 -0.36 -9.19 24.08
N THR A 549 -0.29 -8.53 25.24
CA THR A 549 -0.73 -9.10 26.54
C THR A 549 -2.10 -8.59 27.00
N ASP A 550 -2.69 -7.68 26.24
CA ASP A 550 -3.82 -6.88 26.69
C ASP A 550 -5.16 -7.61 26.48
N GLY A 551 -5.19 -8.65 25.64
CA GLY A 551 -6.37 -9.51 25.43
C GLY A 551 -7.51 -8.83 24.65
N THR A 552 -7.21 -7.76 23.93
CA THR A 552 -8.18 -6.97 23.16
C THR A 552 -8.08 -7.22 21.64
N VAL A 553 -6.99 -7.83 21.16
CA VAL A 553 -6.72 -8.01 19.73
C VAL A 553 -6.15 -9.40 19.46
N TYR A 554 -6.63 -10.05 18.40
CA TYR A 554 -6.25 -11.40 18.00
C TYR A 554 -6.06 -11.51 16.49
N ASP A 555 -5.00 -12.20 16.06
CA ASP A 555 -4.77 -12.56 14.66
C ASP A 555 -5.24 -14.00 14.41
N LEU A 556 -6.20 -14.17 13.50
CA LEU A 556 -6.71 -15.47 13.04
C LEU A 556 -6.15 -15.81 11.67
N SER A 557 -5.34 -16.86 11.61
CA SER A 557 -4.82 -17.40 10.35
C SER A 557 -5.78 -18.41 9.75
N ALA A 558 -5.86 -18.43 8.42
CA ALA A 558 -6.70 -19.33 7.65
C ALA A 558 -6.04 -19.71 6.32
N ASN A 559 -6.44 -20.84 5.75
CA ASN A 559 -6.15 -21.19 4.37
C ASN A 559 -7.43 -21.10 3.55
N THR A 560 -7.43 -20.31 2.47
CA THR A 560 -8.56 -20.10 1.57
C THR A 560 -8.41 -20.89 0.26
N ALA A 561 -9.53 -21.20 -0.37
CA ALA A 561 -9.65 -21.97 -1.61
C ALA A 561 -10.82 -21.43 -2.47
N GLY A 562 -10.83 -21.73 -3.77
CA GLY A 562 -11.94 -21.38 -4.68
C GLY A 562 -12.00 -19.92 -5.11
N GLU A 563 -13.07 -19.53 -5.81
CA GLU A 563 -13.28 -18.17 -6.34
C GLU A 563 -14.53 -17.51 -5.75
N GLY A 564 -14.43 -16.22 -5.46
CA GLY A 564 -15.46 -15.43 -4.79
C GLY A 564 -14.94 -14.80 -3.51
N THR A 565 -15.83 -14.22 -2.70
CA THR A 565 -15.42 -13.53 -1.47
C THR A 565 -15.31 -14.48 -0.29
N VAL A 566 -14.36 -14.21 0.62
CA VAL A 566 -14.25 -14.84 1.95
C VAL A 566 -14.19 -13.75 3.01
N ARG A 567 -15.17 -13.74 3.91
CA ARG A 567 -15.24 -12.85 5.08
C ARG A 567 -15.24 -13.70 6.35
N LEU A 568 -14.47 -13.28 7.35
CA LEU A 568 -14.48 -13.91 8.67
C LEU A 568 -15.54 -13.25 9.56
N ASP A 569 -16.44 -14.06 10.10
CA ASP A 569 -17.52 -13.61 10.97
C ASP A 569 -17.38 -14.25 12.37
N LEU A 570 -17.72 -13.50 13.42
CA LEU A 570 -17.91 -14.03 14.76
C LEU A 570 -19.32 -14.61 14.89
N LYS A 571 -19.45 -15.83 15.44
CA LYS A 571 -20.75 -16.48 15.70
C LYS A 571 -21.58 -15.69 16.69
N ALA A 572 -22.89 -15.65 16.45
CA ALA A 572 -23.85 -15.01 17.35
C ALA A 572 -24.17 -15.80 18.63
N SER A 573 -23.77 -17.07 18.72
CA SER A 573 -23.96 -17.90 19.90
C SER A 573 -22.98 -19.08 19.88
N GLY A 574 -22.87 -19.79 21.02
CA GLY A 574 -21.97 -20.94 21.16
C GLY A 574 -20.50 -20.56 21.26
N THR A 575 -20.23 -19.31 21.64
CA THR A 575 -18.88 -18.80 21.94
C THR A 575 -18.63 -18.82 23.44
N GLU A 576 -17.39 -19.03 23.86
CA GLU A 576 -16.98 -18.95 25.27
C GLU A 576 -16.36 -17.59 25.63
N ILE A 577 -16.47 -16.62 24.73
CA ILE A 577 -15.87 -15.29 24.87
C ILE A 577 -16.58 -14.51 25.97
N MET A 578 -15.81 -14.07 26.96
CA MET A 578 -16.28 -13.23 28.06
C MET A 578 -15.21 -12.25 28.54
N ASP A 579 -15.61 -11.13 29.13
CA ASP A 579 -14.71 -10.17 29.76
C ASP A 579 -14.18 -10.66 31.14
N ALA A 580 -13.46 -9.79 31.85
CA ALA A 580 -12.93 -10.07 33.18
C ALA A 580 -14.01 -10.17 34.28
N SER A 581 -15.18 -9.60 34.04
CA SER A 581 -16.35 -9.61 34.93
C SER A 581 -17.32 -10.75 34.61
N SER A 582 -16.97 -11.60 33.64
CA SER A 582 -17.73 -12.76 33.16
C SER A 582 -19.02 -12.42 32.40
N ASN A 583 -19.12 -11.25 31.76
CA ASN A 583 -20.20 -11.05 30.79
C ASN A 583 -19.84 -11.74 29.48
N PRO A 584 -20.76 -12.56 28.91
CA PRO A 584 -20.55 -13.16 27.60
C PRO A 584 -20.59 -12.09 26.51
N ILE A 585 -19.90 -12.32 25.39
CA ILE A 585 -19.98 -11.45 24.21
C ILE A 585 -21.42 -11.20 23.78
N ALA A 586 -21.76 -9.93 23.51
CA ALA A 586 -23.14 -9.48 23.34
C ALA A 586 -23.82 -10.12 22.11
N SER A 587 -23.09 -10.22 21.00
CA SER A 587 -23.58 -10.71 19.73
C SER A 587 -22.44 -11.14 18.81
N GLY A 588 -22.80 -11.80 17.71
CA GLY A 588 -21.86 -12.09 16.62
C GLY A 588 -21.48 -10.82 15.87
N PHE A 589 -20.55 -10.95 14.93
CA PHE A 589 -20.05 -9.86 14.12
C PHE A 589 -19.88 -10.32 12.67
N THR A 590 -20.62 -9.70 11.76
CA THR A 590 -20.66 -10.08 10.33
C THR A 590 -20.31 -8.91 9.39
N ALA A 591 -19.76 -7.84 9.94
CA ALA A 591 -19.41 -6.61 9.22
C ALA A 591 -17.89 -6.49 8.97
N GLY A 592 -17.18 -7.61 8.95
CA GLY A 592 -15.74 -7.65 8.73
C GLY A 592 -15.33 -7.40 7.28
N GLU A 593 -14.06 -7.04 7.09
CA GLU A 593 -13.46 -6.98 5.77
C GLU A 593 -13.42 -8.37 5.10
N SER A 594 -13.56 -8.40 3.78
CA SER A 594 -13.49 -9.63 2.98
C SER A 594 -12.26 -9.64 2.07
N TYR A 595 -11.79 -10.85 1.73
CA TYR A 595 -10.90 -11.07 0.60
C TYR A 595 -11.73 -11.48 -0.61
N LEU A 596 -11.46 -10.92 -1.78
CA LEU A 596 -11.91 -11.41 -3.07
C LEU A 596 -10.88 -12.42 -3.60
N LEU A 597 -11.23 -13.71 -3.56
CA LEU A 597 -10.44 -14.77 -4.14
C LEU A 597 -10.69 -14.83 -5.64
N GLN A 598 -9.64 -14.64 -6.41
CA GLN A 598 -9.67 -14.78 -7.86
C GLN A 598 -8.62 -15.80 -8.24
N THR A 599 -8.96 -16.74 -9.13
CA THR A 599 -7.94 -17.49 -9.84
C THR A 599 -7.70 -16.84 -11.20
N PRO A 600 -6.53 -17.02 -11.84
CA PRO A 600 -6.28 -16.50 -13.17
C PRO A 600 -7.34 -17.09 -14.08
N THR A 601 -8.17 -16.23 -14.68
CA THR A 601 -9.30 -16.67 -15.48
C THR A 601 -8.80 -17.51 -16.65
N SER A 602 -9.31 -18.75 -16.77
CA SER A 602 -9.21 -19.56 -17.98
C SER A 602 -10.19 -18.99 -19.03
N GLY A 603 -9.87 -17.81 -19.54
CA GLY A 603 -10.73 -17.08 -20.46
C GLY A 603 -9.91 -16.19 -21.38
N GLY A 604 -9.11 -16.80 -22.27
CA GLY A 604 -8.42 -16.11 -23.37
C GLY A 604 -6.90 -16.28 -23.45
N GLY A 605 -6.25 -16.97 -22.52
CA GLY A 605 -4.79 -17.09 -22.46
C GLY A 605 -4.27 -18.52 -22.28
N PHE A 606 -3.32 -18.75 -21.36
CA PHE A 606 -2.79 -20.09 -21.07
C PHE A 606 -3.93 -21.09 -20.79
N ALA A 607 -3.80 -22.32 -21.30
CA ALA A 607 -4.78 -23.38 -21.07
C ALA A 607 -4.79 -23.85 -19.61
N THR A 608 -3.63 -23.86 -18.95
CA THR A 608 -3.53 -24.12 -17.51
C THR A 608 -2.60 -23.12 -16.85
N VAL A 609 -3.00 -22.65 -15.67
CA VAL A 609 -2.16 -21.84 -14.79
C VAL A 609 -2.25 -22.47 -13.39
N ALA A 610 -1.13 -23.00 -12.89
CA ALA A 610 -1.06 -23.61 -11.57
C ALA A 610 -0.06 -22.85 -10.69
N SER A 611 -0.52 -22.37 -9.53
CA SER A 611 0.33 -21.64 -8.59
C SER A 611 1.43 -22.53 -8.01
N ILE A 612 2.63 -21.97 -7.93
CA ILE A 612 3.79 -22.53 -7.25
C ILE A 612 3.85 -21.96 -5.84
N THR A 613 4.15 -22.81 -4.85
CA THR A 613 4.31 -22.41 -3.45
C THR A 613 5.31 -21.26 -3.32
N PRO A 614 4.93 -20.12 -2.71
CA PRO A 614 5.83 -18.99 -2.54
C PRO A 614 7.08 -19.36 -1.72
N MET A 615 8.21 -18.77 -2.09
CA MET A 615 9.51 -19.01 -1.47
C MET A 615 10.14 -17.70 -1.02
N SER A 616 10.59 -17.61 0.24
CA SER A 616 11.30 -16.42 0.74
C SER A 616 12.58 -16.19 -0.04
N ILE A 617 12.86 -14.94 -0.40
CA ILE A 617 14.07 -14.53 -1.12
C ILE A 617 14.65 -13.27 -0.48
N SER A 618 15.97 -13.07 -0.61
CA SER A 618 16.67 -11.89 -0.06
C SER A 618 16.87 -10.77 -1.09
N THR A 619 16.63 -11.04 -2.37
CA THR A 619 16.59 -10.06 -3.45
C THR A 619 15.40 -10.37 -4.36
N ASN A 620 15.46 -10.01 -5.64
CA ASN A 620 14.39 -10.12 -6.61
C ASN A 620 14.48 -11.37 -7.50
N THR A 621 13.36 -11.70 -8.13
CA THR A 621 13.20 -12.82 -9.08
C THR A 621 13.79 -12.55 -10.45
N ALA A 622 14.07 -11.28 -10.80
CA ALA A 622 14.73 -10.88 -12.04
C ALA A 622 15.48 -9.55 -11.84
N ASP A 623 16.42 -9.27 -12.72
CA ASP A 623 16.93 -7.92 -12.97
C ASP A 623 17.03 -7.68 -14.49
N LYS A 624 17.04 -6.42 -14.95
CA LYS A 624 16.47 -5.94 -16.23
C LYS A 624 17.06 -6.41 -17.59
N PRO A 625 17.88 -7.47 -17.71
CA PRO A 625 17.56 -8.46 -18.76
C PRO A 625 17.83 -9.92 -18.38
N GLN A 626 18.23 -10.16 -17.15
CA GLN A 626 18.72 -11.44 -16.65
C GLN A 626 17.61 -12.44 -16.43
N SER A 627 17.87 -13.68 -16.82
CA SER A 627 16.95 -14.80 -16.61
C SER A 627 17.66 -15.91 -15.84
N LYS A 628 16.94 -16.44 -14.85
CA LYS A 628 17.47 -17.40 -13.89
C LYS A 628 16.70 -18.71 -13.85
N VAL A 629 15.73 -18.91 -14.75
CA VAL A 629 14.89 -20.12 -14.84
C VAL A 629 15.24 -20.94 -16.08
N TRP A 630 15.34 -22.25 -15.94
CA TRP A 630 15.52 -23.15 -17.09
C TRP A 630 14.90 -24.53 -16.86
N THR A 631 14.82 -25.29 -17.94
CA THR A 631 14.40 -26.69 -17.92
C THR A 631 15.55 -27.61 -18.28
N TYR A 632 15.69 -28.70 -17.54
CA TYR A 632 16.59 -29.79 -17.90
C TYR A 632 16.14 -31.09 -17.23
N ALA A 633 16.26 -32.21 -17.94
CA ALA A 633 15.87 -33.54 -17.47
C ALA A 633 14.43 -33.61 -16.90
N GLY A 634 13.47 -32.96 -17.57
CA GLY A 634 12.05 -32.95 -17.17
C GLY A 634 11.76 -32.19 -15.89
N LYS A 635 12.67 -31.31 -15.46
CA LYS A 635 12.54 -30.50 -14.24
C LYS A 635 12.79 -29.03 -14.55
N PHE A 636 12.11 -28.17 -13.80
CA PHE A 636 12.43 -26.74 -13.75
C PHE A 636 13.47 -26.48 -12.67
N TRP A 637 14.36 -25.56 -12.97
CA TRP A 637 15.46 -25.15 -12.13
C TRP A 637 15.52 -23.64 -12.05
N THR A 638 15.97 -23.11 -10.92
CA THR A 638 16.27 -21.68 -10.78
C THR A 638 17.43 -21.45 -9.82
N VAL A 639 18.08 -20.29 -9.93
CA VAL A 639 19.06 -19.81 -8.95
C VAL A 639 18.51 -18.58 -8.27
N LEU A 640 18.28 -18.67 -6.96
CA LEU A 640 17.73 -17.57 -6.16
C LEU A 640 18.45 -17.44 -4.82
N PRO A 641 18.66 -16.20 -4.35
CA PRO A 641 19.23 -15.94 -3.04
C PRO A 641 18.17 -15.89 -1.95
N THR A 642 18.59 -16.35 -0.79
CA THR A 642 17.89 -16.28 0.49
C THR A 642 18.84 -15.70 1.52
N THR A 643 18.36 -15.44 2.74
CA THR A 643 19.20 -15.00 3.86
C THR A 643 20.38 -15.94 4.13
N ASP A 644 20.26 -17.23 3.79
CA ASP A 644 21.29 -18.25 4.01
C ASP A 644 22.32 -18.34 2.87
N GLY A 645 22.15 -17.57 1.80
CA GLY A 645 22.98 -17.58 0.60
C GLY A 645 22.20 -17.78 -0.70
N THR A 646 22.94 -17.87 -1.81
CA THR A 646 22.43 -18.14 -3.15
C THR A 646 22.43 -19.64 -3.44
N PHE A 647 21.26 -20.18 -3.78
CA PHE A 647 21.09 -21.62 -3.99
C PHE A 647 20.57 -21.92 -5.40
N LEU A 648 20.92 -23.12 -5.86
CA LEU A 648 20.19 -23.82 -6.92
C LEU A 648 18.94 -24.46 -6.31
N TRP A 649 17.83 -24.25 -7.00
CA TRP A 649 16.52 -24.79 -6.65
C TRP A 649 15.99 -25.66 -7.77
N ARG A 650 15.27 -26.72 -7.40
CA ARG A 650 14.53 -27.60 -8.31
C ARG A 650 13.05 -27.54 -8.00
N LEU A 651 12.20 -27.45 -9.01
CA LEU A 651 10.75 -27.53 -8.81
C LEU A 651 10.32 -29.00 -8.72
N ASP A 652 9.72 -29.38 -7.60
CA ASP A 652 9.14 -30.70 -7.36
C ASP A 652 7.63 -30.58 -7.09
N GLY A 653 6.83 -30.91 -8.10
CA GLY A 653 5.40 -30.60 -8.10
C GLY A 653 5.22 -29.08 -8.20
N THR A 654 4.65 -28.48 -7.17
CA THR A 654 4.47 -27.03 -7.05
C THR A 654 5.40 -26.38 -6.01
N THR A 655 6.41 -27.10 -5.49
CA THR A 655 7.29 -26.58 -4.43
C THR A 655 8.75 -26.55 -4.89
N TRP A 656 9.46 -25.46 -4.56
CA TRP A 656 10.89 -25.34 -4.82
C TRP A 656 11.73 -26.02 -3.73
N THR A 657 12.51 -27.02 -4.13
CA THR A 657 13.44 -27.77 -3.28
C THR A 657 14.85 -27.17 -3.40
N LYS A 658 15.47 -26.83 -2.26
CA LYS A 658 16.87 -26.37 -2.19
C LYS A 658 17.81 -27.54 -2.52
N VAL A 659 18.66 -27.40 -3.54
CA VAL A 659 19.51 -28.50 -4.03
C VAL A 659 20.99 -28.29 -3.72
N LEU A 660 21.54 -27.13 -4.05
CA LEU A 660 22.98 -26.88 -3.94
C LEU A 660 23.23 -25.42 -3.52
N LEU A 661 24.14 -25.21 -2.56
CA LEU A 661 24.67 -23.87 -2.27
C LEU A 661 25.60 -23.44 -3.41
N VAL A 662 25.22 -22.39 -4.11
CA VAL A 662 25.97 -21.84 -5.25
C VAL A 662 26.94 -20.76 -4.75
N SER A 663 26.51 -19.90 -3.83
CA SER A 663 27.36 -18.88 -3.20
C SER A 663 26.86 -18.55 -1.80
N SER A 664 27.77 -18.29 -0.87
CA SER A 664 27.43 -17.84 0.49
C SER A 664 26.86 -16.41 0.53
N GLY A 665 27.02 -15.62 -0.54
CA GLY A 665 26.44 -14.29 -0.64
C GLY A 665 24.95 -14.31 -0.94
N ALA A 666 24.19 -13.38 -0.36
CA ALA A 666 22.74 -13.27 -0.49
C ALA A 666 22.27 -12.13 -1.42
N LEU A 667 23.19 -11.40 -2.07
CA LEU A 667 22.91 -10.16 -2.82
C LEU A 667 23.37 -10.21 -4.29
N ALA A 668 23.55 -11.41 -4.86
CA ALA A 668 23.95 -11.53 -6.26
C ALA A 668 22.73 -11.61 -7.18
N ARG A 669 22.81 -10.91 -8.30
CA ARG A 669 21.86 -11.02 -9.42
C ARG A 669 22.35 -12.12 -10.36
N ALA A 670 21.44 -12.91 -10.95
CA ALA A 670 21.82 -14.13 -11.65
C ALA A 670 21.31 -14.16 -13.08
N ASP A 671 22.20 -14.50 -14.01
CA ASP A 671 21.87 -14.84 -15.39
C ASP A 671 22.39 -16.24 -15.74
N CYS A 672 21.58 -17.04 -16.45
CA CYS A 672 21.86 -18.45 -16.66
C CYS A 672 21.87 -18.84 -18.15
N LYS A 673 22.82 -19.70 -18.53
CA LYS A 673 22.86 -20.36 -19.85
C LYS A 673 23.01 -21.87 -19.68
N VAL A 674 22.15 -22.62 -20.36
CA VAL A 674 22.22 -24.08 -20.42
C VAL A 674 22.85 -24.51 -21.75
N VAL A 675 23.83 -25.43 -21.69
CA VAL A 675 24.46 -26.05 -22.87
C VAL A 675 24.63 -27.54 -22.61
N GLY A 676 23.85 -28.37 -23.31
CA GLY A 676 23.82 -29.81 -23.03
C GLY A 676 23.45 -30.08 -21.58
N ASN A 677 24.26 -30.86 -20.87
CA ASN A 677 24.08 -31.16 -19.45
C ASN A 677 24.69 -30.12 -18.49
N LEU A 678 25.22 -29.01 -19.02
CA LEU A 678 25.83 -27.95 -18.22
C LEU A 678 24.86 -26.78 -18.04
N ALA A 679 24.91 -26.15 -16.87
CA ALA A 679 24.30 -24.85 -16.61
C ALA A 679 25.37 -23.89 -16.09
N HIS A 680 25.55 -22.77 -16.79
CA HIS A 680 26.46 -21.70 -16.42
C HIS A 680 25.67 -20.57 -15.78
N VAL A 681 26.09 -20.18 -14.58
CA VAL A 681 25.43 -19.19 -13.73
C VAL A 681 26.39 -18.02 -13.51
N LEU A 682 26.07 -16.87 -14.10
CA LEU A 682 26.72 -15.60 -13.79
C LEU A 682 26.07 -15.03 -12.54
N LEU A 683 26.84 -14.89 -11.47
CA LEU A 683 26.48 -14.14 -10.27
C LEU A 683 27.07 -12.73 -10.37
N PHE A 684 26.25 -11.81 -10.85
CA PHE A 684 26.60 -10.42 -11.04
C PHE A 684 26.44 -9.60 -9.77
N ARG A 685 27.43 -8.74 -9.48
CA ARG A 685 27.53 -7.98 -8.23
C ARG A 685 27.90 -6.50 -8.43
N GLY A 686 27.61 -5.94 -9.61
CA GLY A 686 27.96 -4.56 -9.97
C GLY A 686 29.47 -4.32 -9.85
N ASN A 687 29.86 -3.30 -9.10
CA ASN A 687 31.25 -2.86 -8.91
C ASN A 687 32.13 -3.87 -8.15
N ASN A 688 31.52 -4.88 -7.54
CA ASN A 688 32.24 -5.95 -6.87
C ASN A 688 32.61 -7.08 -7.85
N ASN A 689 33.56 -7.93 -7.45
CA ASN A 689 33.87 -9.14 -8.20
C ASN A 689 32.60 -9.95 -8.48
N SER A 690 32.31 -10.12 -9.77
CA SER A 690 31.28 -11.00 -10.28
C SER A 690 31.87 -12.39 -10.48
N TYR A 691 31.02 -13.41 -10.48
CA TYR A 691 31.46 -14.81 -10.50
C TYR A 691 30.75 -15.61 -11.59
N LEU A 692 31.49 -16.50 -12.25
CA LEU A 692 30.90 -17.55 -13.06
C LEU A 692 31.00 -18.88 -12.33
N ILE A 693 29.85 -19.55 -12.18
CA ILE A 693 29.74 -20.89 -11.61
C ILE A 693 29.18 -21.80 -12.69
N SER A 694 29.82 -22.95 -12.90
CA SER A 694 29.35 -23.97 -13.85
C SER A 694 28.84 -25.16 -13.06
N LEU A 695 27.69 -25.68 -13.48
CA LEU A 695 27.03 -26.83 -12.91
C LEU A 695 26.94 -27.91 -13.98
N GLU A 696 27.14 -29.18 -13.61
CA GLU A 696 26.90 -30.33 -14.48
C GLU A 696 25.81 -31.21 -13.90
N TYR A 697 24.90 -31.71 -14.75
CA TYR A 697 23.84 -32.58 -14.31
C TYR A 697 24.36 -34.00 -14.07
N ASP A 698 24.11 -34.53 -12.87
CA ASP A 698 24.36 -35.91 -12.49
C ASP A 698 23.06 -36.73 -12.61
N ALA A 699 22.99 -37.56 -13.65
CA ALA A 699 21.81 -38.38 -13.91
C ALA A 699 21.52 -39.40 -12.80
N ALA A 700 22.54 -39.90 -12.09
CA ALA A 700 22.35 -40.87 -11.02
C ALA A 700 21.73 -40.21 -9.78
N ALA A 701 22.10 -38.96 -9.50
CA ALA A 701 21.54 -38.17 -8.40
C ALA A 701 20.26 -37.41 -8.77
N ALA A 702 19.90 -37.38 -10.06
CA ALA A 702 18.85 -36.53 -10.63
C ALA A 702 18.98 -35.06 -10.20
N ALA A 703 20.21 -34.56 -10.13
CA ALA A 703 20.55 -33.24 -9.62
C ALA A 703 21.81 -32.67 -10.27
N TYR A 704 21.94 -31.34 -10.28
CA TYR A 704 23.18 -30.68 -10.64
C TYR A 704 24.19 -30.71 -9.50
N LYS A 705 25.47 -30.82 -9.87
CA LYS A 705 26.63 -30.61 -9.01
C LYS A 705 27.56 -29.57 -9.64
N LEU A 706 28.56 -29.10 -8.89
CA LEU A 706 29.61 -28.25 -9.44
C LEU A 706 30.31 -28.99 -10.59
N TRP A 707 30.56 -28.30 -11.70
CA TRP A 707 31.12 -28.89 -12.90
C TRP A 707 32.49 -29.51 -12.62
N SER A 708 32.65 -30.80 -12.88
CA SER A 708 33.90 -31.53 -12.62
C SER A 708 35.13 -30.94 -13.31
N SER A 709 34.98 -30.34 -14.50
CA SER A 709 36.09 -29.69 -15.21
C SER A 709 36.47 -28.33 -14.65
N ARG A 710 35.56 -27.66 -13.91
CA ARG A 710 35.84 -26.43 -13.16
C ARG A 710 34.96 -26.36 -11.91
N PRO A 711 35.39 -27.03 -10.81
CA PRO A 711 34.58 -27.13 -9.59
C PRO A 711 34.60 -25.85 -8.76
N THR A 712 35.47 -24.89 -9.10
CA THR A 712 35.59 -23.60 -8.41
C THR A 712 35.02 -22.46 -9.25
N ARG A 713 34.55 -21.39 -8.60
CA ARG A 713 34.09 -20.18 -9.29
C ARG A 713 35.24 -19.46 -10.00
N SER A 714 34.97 -18.89 -11.16
CA SER A 714 35.84 -17.94 -11.86
C SER A 714 35.39 -16.54 -11.47
N SER A 715 36.33 -15.62 -11.26
CA SER A 715 36.03 -14.26 -10.79
C SER A 715 36.57 -13.23 -11.77
N PHE A 716 35.80 -12.17 -12.00
CA PHE A 716 36.16 -11.07 -12.89
C PHE A 716 35.40 -9.79 -12.47
N VAL A 717 35.89 -8.65 -12.95
CA VAL A 717 35.33 -7.32 -12.64
C VAL A 717 34.77 -6.72 -13.92
N LEU A 718 33.56 -6.19 -13.84
CA LEU A 718 32.83 -5.61 -14.97
C LEU A 718 32.95 -4.08 -15.03
N GLY A 719 33.77 -3.46 -14.19
CA GLY A 719 33.96 -2.01 -14.18
C GLY A 719 33.10 -1.29 -13.14
N PRO A 720 33.30 0.03 -12.98
CA PRO A 720 32.52 0.84 -12.06
C PRO A 720 31.12 1.06 -12.63
N ASP A 721 30.16 0.96 -11.72
CA ASP A 721 28.74 1.29 -11.87
C ASP A 721 28.00 0.52 -12.97
N ALA A 722 28.47 -0.68 -13.31
CA ALA A 722 27.73 -1.59 -14.17
C ALA A 722 26.35 -1.91 -13.58
N GLU A 723 25.29 -1.61 -14.32
CA GLU A 723 23.89 -1.85 -13.94
C GLU A 723 23.48 -3.27 -14.26
N THR A 724 23.88 -3.83 -15.41
CA THR A 724 23.47 -5.17 -15.86
C THR A 724 24.62 -6.01 -16.41
N ALA A 725 24.39 -7.33 -16.47
CA ALA A 725 25.29 -8.26 -17.14
C ALA A 725 24.56 -9.52 -17.57
N THR A 726 24.72 -9.96 -18.80
CA THR A 726 24.13 -11.21 -19.33
C THR A 726 25.17 -12.04 -20.08
N LEU A 727 24.90 -13.33 -20.22
CA LEU A 727 25.83 -14.26 -20.86
C LEU A 727 25.18 -15.16 -21.91
N ASP A 728 25.95 -15.50 -22.93
CA ASP A 728 25.62 -16.55 -23.88
C ASP A 728 26.91 -17.16 -24.48
N ILE A 729 26.78 -18.24 -25.26
CA ILE A 729 27.89 -19.02 -25.80
C ILE A 729 27.76 -19.13 -27.31
N ASP A 730 28.85 -18.84 -28.02
CA ASP A 730 28.90 -18.90 -29.48
C ASP A 730 29.04 -20.33 -30.02
N GLY A 731 28.99 -20.46 -31.35
CA GLY A 731 29.06 -21.76 -32.03
C GLY A 731 30.39 -22.52 -31.83
N ASN A 732 31.45 -21.84 -31.39
CA ASN A 732 32.75 -22.44 -31.07
C ASN A 732 32.88 -22.80 -29.59
N GLY A 733 31.85 -22.55 -28.78
CA GLY A 733 31.85 -22.83 -27.34
C GLY A 733 32.51 -21.74 -26.49
N ARG A 734 32.84 -20.58 -27.07
CA ARG A 734 33.35 -19.43 -26.31
C ARG A 734 32.19 -18.72 -25.64
N MET A 735 32.37 -18.43 -24.36
CA MET A 735 31.40 -17.68 -23.57
C MET A 735 31.64 -16.20 -23.71
N TRP A 736 30.57 -15.45 -23.89
CA TRP A 736 30.55 -14.00 -23.95
C TRP A 736 29.68 -13.47 -22.82
N VAL A 737 30.14 -12.39 -22.18
CA VAL A 737 29.37 -11.61 -21.21
C VAL A 737 29.27 -10.19 -21.73
N ALA A 738 28.05 -9.69 -21.92
CA ALA A 738 27.79 -8.27 -22.19
C ALA A 738 27.37 -7.58 -20.90
N TYR A 739 27.81 -6.34 -20.73
CA TYR A 739 27.52 -5.51 -19.57
C TYR A 739 27.67 -4.02 -19.93
N ASP A 740 26.94 -3.17 -19.22
CA ASP A 740 27.01 -1.72 -19.33
C ASP A 740 27.93 -1.11 -18.25
N THR A 741 28.22 0.17 -18.44
CA THR A 741 28.92 1.10 -17.54
C THR A 741 28.36 2.49 -17.86
N PRO A 742 28.58 3.52 -17.02
CA PRO A 742 27.95 4.85 -17.17
C PRO A 742 28.04 5.56 -18.53
N ASP A 743 28.94 5.10 -19.42
CA ASP A 743 29.14 5.67 -20.75
C ASP A 743 29.41 4.62 -21.83
N SER A 744 29.36 3.31 -21.53
CA SER A 744 29.67 2.32 -22.57
C SER A 744 29.05 0.95 -22.37
N VAL A 745 28.73 0.32 -23.50
CA VAL A 745 28.40 -1.10 -23.62
C VAL A 745 29.69 -1.86 -23.87
N ASN A 746 29.90 -2.94 -23.13
CA ASN A 746 31.13 -3.72 -23.19
C ASN A 746 30.82 -5.21 -23.31
N VAL A 747 31.77 -5.95 -23.87
CA VAL A 747 31.83 -7.40 -23.75
C VAL A 747 33.15 -7.88 -23.19
N ARG A 748 33.10 -9.04 -22.56
CA ARG A 748 34.26 -9.89 -22.26
C ARG A 748 33.98 -11.30 -22.74
N TYR A 749 35.03 -12.03 -23.08
CA TYR A 749 34.90 -13.44 -23.43
C TYR A 749 35.81 -14.34 -22.60
N SER A 750 35.47 -15.61 -22.57
CA SER A 750 36.27 -16.67 -21.98
C SER A 750 36.10 -17.96 -22.78
N ASP A 751 37.20 -18.62 -23.10
CA ASP A 751 37.19 -19.94 -23.71
C ASP A 751 37.05 -21.02 -22.64
N SER A 752 36.42 -22.15 -22.99
CA SER A 752 36.27 -23.29 -22.08
C SER A 752 37.64 -23.71 -21.51
N PRO A 753 37.77 -23.94 -20.19
CA PRO A 753 36.72 -24.15 -19.19
C PRO A 753 36.23 -22.89 -18.47
N TYR A 754 36.41 -21.70 -19.05
CA TYR A 754 35.92 -20.40 -18.57
C TYR A 754 36.64 -19.88 -17.31
N THR A 755 37.94 -20.12 -17.24
CA THR A 755 38.77 -19.73 -16.08
C THR A 755 39.33 -18.32 -16.21
N THR A 756 39.74 -17.92 -17.41
CA THR A 756 40.40 -16.64 -17.68
C THR A 756 39.54 -15.78 -18.60
N TRP A 757 39.35 -14.52 -18.23
CA TRP A 757 38.52 -13.57 -18.97
C TRP A 757 39.39 -12.58 -19.74
N SER A 758 38.92 -12.18 -20.92
CA SER A 758 39.55 -11.12 -21.70
C SER A 758 39.50 -9.78 -20.98
N GLU A 759 40.32 -8.83 -21.44
CA GLU A 759 40.08 -7.40 -21.19
C GLU A 759 38.73 -6.97 -21.79
N PRO A 760 38.13 -5.87 -21.29
CA PRO A 760 36.92 -5.28 -21.88
C PRO A 760 37.11 -4.96 -23.36
N ILE A 761 36.09 -5.27 -24.16
CA ILE A 761 35.95 -4.82 -25.53
C ILE A 761 34.74 -3.88 -25.56
N VAL A 762 34.98 -2.60 -25.83
CA VAL A 762 33.91 -1.62 -25.97
C VAL A 762 33.11 -1.94 -27.23
N ILE A 763 31.83 -2.22 -27.05
CA ILE A 763 30.89 -2.40 -28.15
C ILE A 763 30.36 -1.06 -28.57
N GLU A 764 29.90 -0.21 -27.66
CA GLU A 764 29.41 1.14 -27.97
C GLU A 764 29.78 2.11 -26.84
N SER A 765 29.95 3.39 -27.18
CA SER A 765 30.26 4.48 -26.25
C SER A 765 29.21 5.57 -26.31
N GLY A 766 29.11 6.39 -25.27
CA GLY A 766 28.19 7.51 -25.22
C GLY A 766 26.74 7.12 -24.91
N ILE A 767 26.50 5.98 -24.25
CA ILE A 767 25.19 5.63 -23.68
C ILE A 767 24.95 6.41 -22.37
N ALA A 768 23.70 6.52 -21.91
CA ALA A 768 23.35 7.11 -20.62
C ALA A 768 23.74 6.20 -19.44
N ASP A 769 23.68 6.74 -18.22
CA ASP A 769 24.08 6.03 -17.00
C ASP A 769 23.09 4.92 -16.60
N ASP A 770 21.83 5.03 -17.01
CA ASP A 770 20.78 4.03 -16.79
C ASP A 770 20.56 3.12 -18.02
N ASP A 771 21.40 3.23 -19.05
CA ASP A 771 21.27 2.37 -20.23
C ASP A 771 21.83 0.97 -19.96
N ILE A 772 21.17 -0.04 -20.53
CA ILE A 772 21.50 -1.45 -20.29
C ILE A 772 21.76 -2.20 -21.58
N CYS A 773 22.30 -3.42 -21.47
CA CYS A 773 22.53 -4.27 -22.62
C CYS A 773 22.28 -5.76 -22.35
N ALA A 774 22.08 -6.52 -23.42
CA ALA A 774 21.90 -7.95 -23.36
C ALA A 774 22.55 -8.67 -24.56
N ILE A 775 23.07 -9.87 -24.32
CA ILE A 775 23.72 -10.71 -25.34
C ILE A 775 22.91 -11.96 -25.65
N VAL A 776 22.92 -12.37 -26.92
CA VAL A 776 22.26 -13.58 -27.41
C VAL A 776 23.06 -14.23 -28.55
N ALA A 777 23.13 -15.56 -28.56
CA ALA A 777 23.67 -16.32 -29.68
C ALA A 777 22.64 -16.44 -30.82
N LEU A 778 23.10 -16.28 -32.07
CA LEU A 778 22.33 -16.45 -33.30
C LEU A 778 22.89 -17.66 -34.08
N PRO A 779 22.65 -18.91 -33.64
CA PRO A 779 23.28 -20.11 -34.18
C PRO A 779 22.98 -20.34 -35.66
N THR A 780 21.76 -20.07 -36.14
CA THR A 780 21.40 -20.21 -37.57
C THR A 780 22.16 -19.25 -38.48
N GLN A 781 22.71 -18.17 -37.90
CA GLN A 781 23.49 -17.15 -38.58
C GLN A 781 24.99 -17.24 -38.25
N ASN A 782 25.40 -18.20 -37.41
CA ASN A 782 26.76 -18.34 -36.89
C ASN A 782 27.29 -17.06 -36.22
N LYS A 783 26.47 -16.37 -35.43
CA LYS A 783 26.79 -15.06 -34.85
C LYS A 783 26.48 -14.96 -33.35
N MET A 784 27.09 -13.98 -32.69
CA MET A 784 26.64 -13.38 -31.43
C MET A 784 26.03 -12.02 -31.71
N ALA A 785 25.08 -11.58 -30.91
CA ALA A 785 24.48 -10.25 -30.99
C ALA A 785 24.42 -9.59 -29.60
N VAL A 786 24.76 -8.32 -29.53
CA VAL A 786 24.62 -7.47 -28.35
C VAL A 786 23.62 -6.37 -28.69
N LEU A 787 22.49 -6.37 -27.98
CA LEU A 787 21.46 -5.34 -28.02
C LEU A 787 21.66 -4.40 -26.84
N TRP A 788 21.49 -3.09 -27.02
CA TRP A 788 21.55 -2.12 -25.94
C TRP A 788 20.51 -1.01 -26.11
N SER A 789 20.17 -0.37 -24.99
CA SER A 789 19.41 0.88 -24.97
C SER A 789 20.39 2.05 -25.06
N ASN A 790 20.01 3.10 -25.79
CA ASN A 790 20.76 4.35 -25.80
C ASN A 790 19.81 5.54 -25.73
N GLN A 791 19.47 5.94 -24.50
CA GLN A 791 18.63 7.10 -24.22
C GLN A 791 19.26 8.44 -24.65
N ARG A 792 20.58 8.53 -24.84
CA ARG A 792 21.20 9.75 -25.39
C ARG A 792 20.92 9.95 -26.88
N THR A 793 20.73 8.83 -27.59
CA THR A 793 20.40 8.85 -29.02
C THR A 793 18.91 8.63 -29.29
N ASP A 794 18.12 8.39 -28.25
CA ASP A 794 16.70 7.99 -28.28
C ASP A 794 16.41 6.65 -28.97
N PHE A 795 17.41 5.82 -29.31
CA PHE A 795 17.21 4.55 -30.02
C PHE A 795 17.92 3.38 -29.33
N PHE A 796 17.40 2.18 -29.56
CA PHE A 796 18.16 0.97 -29.31
C PHE A 796 19.24 0.80 -30.38
N GLY A 797 20.31 0.08 -30.04
CA GLY A 797 21.35 -0.31 -30.99
C GLY A 797 21.65 -1.80 -30.90
N MET A 798 22.18 -2.37 -31.96
CA MET A 798 22.62 -3.76 -31.98
C MET A 798 23.84 -3.98 -32.86
N ARG A 799 24.83 -4.73 -32.36
CA ARG A 799 25.99 -5.18 -33.14
C ARG A 799 26.09 -6.70 -33.10
N THR A 800 26.57 -7.28 -34.18
CA THR A 800 26.80 -8.71 -34.31
C THR A 800 28.28 -9.05 -34.49
N HIS A 801 28.68 -10.19 -33.95
CA HIS A 801 30.01 -10.77 -34.11
C HIS A 801 29.90 -12.13 -34.79
N THR A 802 30.61 -12.34 -35.90
CA THR A 802 30.63 -13.65 -36.57
C THR A 802 31.52 -14.60 -35.80
N THR A 803 30.98 -15.78 -35.49
CA THR A 803 31.70 -16.80 -34.71
C THR A 803 32.98 -17.22 -35.46
N GLY A 804 34.12 -17.08 -34.78
CA GLY A 804 35.44 -17.41 -35.32
C GLY A 804 36.25 -16.22 -35.84
N ASP A 805 35.63 -15.05 -36.01
CA ASP A 805 36.36 -13.82 -36.31
C ASP A 805 37.21 -13.35 -35.12
N SER A 806 38.05 -12.33 -35.33
CA SER A 806 38.72 -11.64 -34.22
C SER A 806 37.69 -11.13 -33.22
N ALA A 807 37.93 -11.32 -31.93
CA ALA A 807 36.99 -10.96 -30.87
C ALA A 807 36.63 -9.45 -30.84
N THR A 808 37.47 -8.61 -31.43
CA THR A 808 37.27 -7.16 -31.58
C THR A 808 36.55 -6.76 -32.86
N THR A 809 36.22 -7.70 -33.74
CA THR A 809 35.49 -7.45 -34.99
C THR A 809 34.00 -7.59 -34.75
N TRP A 810 33.29 -6.46 -34.78
CA TRP A 810 31.84 -6.37 -34.66
C TRP A 810 31.27 -5.65 -35.88
N SER A 811 30.03 -5.96 -36.24
CA SER A 811 29.34 -5.29 -37.35
C SER A 811 29.12 -3.81 -37.04
N GLU A 812 28.74 -3.06 -38.07
CA GLU A 812 28.11 -1.76 -37.89
C GLU A 812 26.85 -1.89 -37.01
N ASP A 813 26.46 -0.76 -36.41
CA ASP A 813 25.25 -0.68 -35.58
C ASP A 813 23.98 -0.88 -36.44
N GLU A 814 23.13 -1.80 -36.01
CA GLU A 814 21.77 -1.96 -36.49
C GLU A 814 20.85 -1.18 -35.54
N SER A 815 20.14 -0.14 -36.01
CA SER A 815 19.29 0.72 -35.16
C SER A 815 17.84 0.18 -35.05
N PRO A 816 17.50 -0.69 -34.08
CA PRO A 816 16.23 -1.40 -34.05
C PRO A 816 15.10 -0.44 -33.67
N GLY A 817 14.01 -0.51 -34.42
CA GLY A 817 12.84 0.35 -34.21
C GLY A 817 12.98 1.79 -34.68
N SER A 818 14.16 2.20 -35.16
CA SER A 818 14.41 3.54 -35.73
C SER A 818 13.46 3.93 -36.88
N GLN A 819 12.85 2.94 -37.55
CA GLN A 819 11.94 3.14 -38.68
C GLN A 819 10.70 3.97 -38.31
N THR A 820 10.22 3.85 -37.06
CA THR A 820 9.01 4.54 -36.58
C THR A 820 9.20 5.19 -35.22
N ALA A 821 10.41 5.14 -34.66
CA ALA A 821 10.71 5.78 -33.40
C ALA A 821 10.59 7.31 -33.52
N LEU A 822 9.87 7.86 -32.56
CA LEU A 822 9.58 9.28 -32.38
C LEU A 822 10.47 9.87 -31.30
N ASN A 823 10.78 11.16 -31.42
CA ASN A 823 11.40 11.94 -30.37
C ASN A 823 10.30 12.64 -29.54
N VAL A 824 9.66 11.87 -28.66
CA VAL A 824 8.60 12.34 -27.76
C VAL A 824 9.04 12.06 -26.33
N GLY A 825 8.88 13.04 -25.44
CA GLY A 825 9.33 12.91 -24.04
C GLY A 825 10.83 12.65 -23.97
N THR A 826 11.23 11.54 -23.33
CA THR A 826 12.63 11.09 -23.18
C THR A 826 13.04 10.05 -24.23
N GLY A 827 12.29 9.92 -25.34
CA GLY A 827 12.70 9.13 -26.50
C GLY A 827 12.14 7.71 -26.55
N PHE A 828 12.56 6.93 -27.54
CA PHE A 828 12.05 5.57 -27.76
C PHE A 828 12.77 4.52 -26.90
N SER A 829 14.03 4.75 -26.57
CA SER A 829 14.87 3.81 -25.82
C SER A 829 14.66 3.92 -24.31
N ASP A 830 14.64 2.80 -23.59
CA ASP A 830 14.50 2.70 -22.13
C ASP A 830 15.35 1.54 -21.59
N ASP A 831 15.49 1.48 -20.26
CA ASP A 831 16.37 0.59 -19.52
C ASP A 831 15.76 -0.79 -19.20
N HIS A 832 14.73 -1.22 -19.93
CA HIS A 832 14.09 -2.53 -19.73
C HIS A 832 13.98 -3.31 -21.03
N MET A 833 14.66 -4.46 -21.10
CA MET A 833 14.60 -5.34 -22.27
C MET A 833 14.66 -6.83 -21.92
N ASN A 834 14.13 -7.66 -22.81
CA ASN A 834 14.25 -9.12 -22.74
C ASN A 834 14.22 -9.74 -24.14
N MET A 835 14.94 -10.84 -24.35
CA MET A 835 15.09 -11.47 -25.66
C MET A 835 14.80 -12.96 -25.65
N VAL A 836 14.19 -13.46 -26.73
CA VAL A 836 14.08 -14.89 -27.04
C VAL A 836 14.33 -15.13 -28.52
N LEU A 837 15.07 -16.21 -28.83
CA LEU A 837 15.37 -16.62 -30.20
C LEU A 837 14.48 -17.79 -30.63
N ALA A 838 13.83 -17.67 -31.78
CA ALA A 838 13.08 -18.74 -32.43
C ALA A 838 14.00 -19.70 -33.21
N SER A 839 13.50 -20.90 -33.47
CA SER A 839 14.25 -21.96 -34.16
C SER A 839 14.65 -21.61 -35.60
N ASP A 840 13.92 -20.70 -36.26
CA ASP A 840 14.22 -20.20 -37.60
C ASP A 840 15.31 -19.10 -37.62
N GLY A 841 15.71 -18.59 -36.45
CA GLY A 841 16.65 -17.47 -36.31
C GLY A 841 16.01 -16.10 -36.16
N THR A 842 14.68 -16.01 -36.02
CA THR A 842 13.98 -14.77 -35.69
C THR A 842 14.24 -14.43 -34.22
N LEU A 843 14.73 -13.22 -33.96
CA LEU A 843 14.97 -12.71 -32.61
C LEU A 843 13.81 -11.77 -32.23
N TYR A 844 13.18 -12.07 -31.09
CA TYR A 844 12.12 -11.27 -30.49
C TYR A 844 12.68 -10.55 -29.27
N CYS A 845 12.55 -9.22 -29.23
CA CYS A 845 13.00 -8.39 -28.13
C CYS A 845 11.82 -7.59 -27.57
N ALA A 846 11.37 -7.91 -26.36
CA ALA A 846 10.41 -7.08 -25.65
C ALA A 846 11.16 -5.94 -24.97
N VAL A 847 10.72 -4.70 -25.18
CA VAL A 847 11.36 -3.50 -24.64
C VAL A 847 10.31 -2.57 -24.04
N LYS A 848 10.72 -1.79 -23.03
CA LYS A 848 10.01 -0.57 -22.65
C LYS A 848 10.50 0.58 -23.51
N THR A 849 9.66 1.60 -23.68
CA THR A 849 10.07 2.87 -24.27
C THR A 849 10.09 3.96 -23.20
N SER A 850 10.86 5.01 -23.48
CA SER A 850 10.88 6.24 -22.67
C SER A 850 9.72 7.19 -23.01
N TYR A 851 8.69 6.70 -23.70
CA TYR A 851 7.47 7.47 -23.89
C TYR A 851 6.67 7.52 -22.60
N GLU A 852 6.88 8.60 -21.85
CA GLU A 852 6.13 8.92 -20.64
C GLU A 852 4.85 9.72 -20.93
N THR A 853 4.63 10.11 -22.18
CA THR A 853 3.42 10.82 -22.60
C THR A 853 2.28 9.81 -22.86
N PRO A 854 1.09 9.96 -22.25
CA PRO A 854 -0.05 9.09 -22.54
C PRO A 854 -0.39 9.04 -24.03
N GLY A 855 -0.83 7.87 -24.51
CA GLY A 855 -1.18 7.66 -25.92
C GLY A 855 -0.01 7.30 -26.83
N TYR A 856 1.21 7.16 -26.29
CA TYR A 856 2.36 6.64 -27.01
C TYR A 856 2.71 5.23 -26.54
N THR A 857 3.28 4.42 -27.43
CA THR A 857 3.65 3.02 -27.15
C THR A 857 4.59 2.92 -25.96
N LYS A 858 4.11 2.46 -24.81
CA LYS A 858 4.88 2.26 -23.58
C LYS A 858 5.76 1.02 -23.62
N LEU A 859 5.22 -0.09 -24.14
CA LEU A 859 5.94 -1.33 -24.36
C LEU A 859 5.88 -1.70 -25.84
N ALA A 860 7.02 -2.07 -26.42
CA ALA A 860 7.13 -2.48 -27.81
C ALA A 860 7.83 -3.84 -27.94
N LEU A 861 7.51 -4.54 -29.02
CA LEU A 861 8.24 -5.72 -29.46
C LEU A 861 9.05 -5.36 -30.71
N LEU A 862 10.36 -5.50 -30.61
CA LEU A 862 11.29 -5.40 -31.74
C LEU A 862 11.53 -6.80 -32.30
N VAL A 863 11.45 -6.95 -33.63
CA VAL A 863 11.59 -8.25 -34.30
C VAL A 863 12.68 -8.16 -35.35
N ARG A 864 13.73 -8.96 -35.18
CA ARG A 864 14.80 -9.12 -36.17
C ARG A 864 14.64 -10.45 -36.89
N ARG A 865 14.43 -10.37 -38.20
CA ARG A 865 14.25 -11.53 -39.07
C ARG A 865 15.57 -12.28 -39.30
N PRO A 866 15.55 -13.57 -39.72
CA PRO A 866 16.77 -14.37 -39.90
C PRO A 866 17.76 -13.82 -40.93
N ASN A 867 17.27 -12.99 -41.85
CA ASN A 867 18.07 -12.29 -42.85
C ASN A 867 18.75 -11.00 -42.32
N GLY A 868 18.53 -10.65 -41.06
CA GLY A 868 19.07 -9.45 -40.40
C GLY A 868 18.26 -8.17 -40.59
N VAL A 869 17.07 -8.25 -41.20
CA VAL A 869 16.17 -7.09 -41.33
C VAL A 869 15.32 -6.94 -40.08
N TRP A 870 15.17 -5.70 -39.61
CA TRP A 870 14.25 -5.34 -38.54
C TRP A 870 12.88 -4.97 -39.10
N ASP A 871 11.83 -5.52 -38.49
CA ASP A 871 10.47 -5.06 -38.73
C ASP A 871 10.24 -3.68 -38.09
N ASN A 872 9.12 -3.05 -38.42
CA ASN A 872 8.61 -1.95 -37.58
C ASN A 872 8.28 -2.49 -36.19
N PRO A 873 8.53 -1.73 -35.11
CA PRO A 873 8.11 -2.07 -33.76
C PRO A 873 6.62 -2.42 -33.70
N TYR A 874 6.32 -3.53 -33.02
CA TYR A 874 4.94 -3.90 -32.73
C TYR A 874 4.56 -3.34 -31.37
N GLU A 875 3.52 -2.51 -31.34
CA GLU A 875 2.97 -1.99 -30.09
C GLU A 875 2.40 -3.12 -29.24
N ILE A 876 2.79 -3.15 -27.96
CA ILE A 876 2.21 -4.05 -26.97
C ILE A 876 1.16 -3.28 -26.16
N THR A 877 1.50 -2.11 -25.62
CA THR A 877 0.56 -1.26 -24.88
C THR A 877 0.98 0.21 -24.92
N GLN A 878 0.01 1.12 -24.88
CA GLN A 878 0.19 2.57 -24.67
C GLN A 878 -0.15 3.00 -23.23
N GLU A 879 -0.77 2.10 -22.48
CA GLU A 879 -1.12 2.30 -21.06
C GLU A 879 0.09 1.97 -20.17
N ASN A 880 -0.17 1.77 -18.87
CA ASN A 880 0.86 1.42 -17.90
C ASN A 880 1.50 0.04 -18.19
N GLY A 881 2.81 -0.07 -17.95
CA GLY A 881 3.56 -1.31 -18.07
C GLY A 881 5.06 -1.11 -17.92
N THR A 882 5.74 -2.07 -17.27
CA THR A 882 7.20 -2.06 -17.08
C THR A 882 7.78 -3.47 -17.02
N ARG A 883 9.11 -3.57 -17.20
CA ARG A 883 9.88 -4.83 -17.12
C ARG A 883 9.30 -5.97 -17.98
N PRO A 884 9.06 -5.75 -19.28
CA PRO A 884 8.50 -6.79 -20.12
C PRO A 884 9.49 -7.94 -20.32
N ILE A 885 8.96 -9.17 -20.30
CA ILE A 885 9.67 -10.36 -20.77
C ILE A 885 8.92 -11.00 -21.93
N VAL A 886 9.65 -11.61 -22.85
CA VAL A 886 9.08 -12.37 -23.97
C VAL A 886 9.22 -13.86 -23.71
N ILE A 887 8.14 -14.60 -23.95
CA ILE A 887 8.15 -16.06 -23.95
C ILE A 887 7.54 -16.58 -25.26
N LEU A 888 8.07 -17.70 -25.72
CA LEU A 888 7.78 -18.22 -27.05
C LEU A 888 7.43 -19.71 -27.01
N ASN A 889 6.25 -20.06 -27.52
CA ASN A 889 5.82 -21.42 -27.79
C ASN A 889 5.59 -21.62 -29.28
N GLU A 890 6.63 -22.05 -29.98
CA GLU A 890 6.60 -22.27 -31.42
C GLU A 890 5.61 -23.39 -31.80
N ALA A 891 5.51 -24.44 -30.98
CA ALA A 891 4.62 -25.57 -31.25
C ALA A 891 3.14 -25.19 -31.19
N ALA A 892 2.79 -24.21 -30.34
CA ALA A 892 1.45 -23.65 -30.25
C ALA A 892 1.24 -22.42 -31.15
N GLY A 893 2.28 -21.92 -31.82
CA GLY A 893 2.22 -20.70 -32.60
C GLY A 893 2.00 -19.44 -31.77
N LYS A 894 2.44 -19.43 -30.50
CA LYS A 894 2.13 -18.37 -29.53
C LYS A 894 3.36 -17.57 -29.12
N LEU A 895 3.22 -16.25 -29.22
CA LEU A 895 4.13 -15.25 -28.66
C LEU A 895 3.42 -14.53 -27.52
N ARG A 896 4.07 -14.43 -26.36
CA ARG A 896 3.51 -13.67 -25.23
C ARG A 896 4.52 -12.71 -24.64
N ILE A 897 4.01 -11.54 -24.26
CA ILE A 897 4.75 -10.54 -23.52
C ILE A 897 4.15 -10.44 -22.13
N VAL A 898 4.92 -10.80 -21.12
CA VAL A 898 4.51 -10.76 -19.71
C VAL A 898 5.18 -9.56 -19.06
N TYR A 899 4.43 -8.75 -18.32
CA TYR A 899 4.93 -7.49 -17.76
C TYR A 899 4.22 -7.13 -16.45
N THR A 900 4.84 -6.21 -15.69
CA THR A 900 4.25 -5.62 -14.48
C THR A 900 3.42 -4.40 -14.88
N SER A 901 2.22 -4.22 -14.32
CA SER A 901 1.32 -3.13 -14.73
C SER A 901 1.80 -1.74 -14.33
N GLN A 902 2.61 -1.59 -13.29
CA GLN A 902 3.01 -0.29 -12.75
C GLN A 902 4.51 -0.24 -12.43
N GLU A 903 5.08 0.96 -12.45
CA GLU A 903 6.43 1.18 -11.95
C GLU A 903 6.51 0.84 -10.46
N ASN A 904 7.59 0.14 -10.08
CA ASN A 904 7.85 -0.36 -8.71
C ASN A 904 6.96 -1.49 -8.20
N GLY A 905 5.82 -1.79 -8.83
CA GLY A 905 5.06 -3.00 -8.53
C GLY A 905 3.58 -2.84 -8.83
N GLY A 906 2.96 -3.92 -9.30
CA GLY A 906 1.55 -3.96 -9.69
C GLY A 906 1.17 -5.37 -10.14
N ASP A 907 0.05 -5.48 -10.84
CA ASP A 907 -0.41 -6.74 -11.38
C ASP A 907 0.63 -7.33 -12.35
N ILE A 908 0.75 -8.66 -12.37
CA ILE A 908 1.44 -9.34 -13.47
C ILE A 908 0.38 -9.72 -14.49
N LEU A 909 0.59 -9.27 -15.72
CA LEU A 909 -0.30 -9.53 -16.84
C LEU A 909 0.51 -9.88 -18.08
N TYR A 910 -0.17 -10.36 -19.10
CA TYR A 910 0.44 -10.65 -20.39
C TYR A 910 -0.49 -10.32 -21.54
N LYS A 911 0.12 -10.03 -22.69
CA LYS A 911 -0.55 -9.97 -23.97
C LYS A 911 -0.06 -11.10 -24.86
N GLU A 912 -0.97 -11.64 -25.64
CA GLU A 912 -0.71 -12.78 -26.51
C GLU A 912 -0.89 -12.38 -27.97
N SER A 913 -0.09 -12.99 -28.84
CA SER A 913 -0.13 -12.84 -30.28
C SER A 913 0.15 -14.17 -30.99
N SER A 914 -0.35 -14.31 -32.21
CA SER A 914 0.07 -15.36 -33.15
C SER A 914 1.47 -15.06 -33.69
N LEU A 915 2.24 -16.11 -34.02
CA LEU A 915 3.53 -15.97 -34.73
C LEU A 915 3.36 -15.62 -36.21
N ASP A 916 2.27 -16.06 -36.84
CA ASP A 916 2.02 -15.85 -38.28
C ASP A 916 1.66 -14.39 -38.60
N ALA A 917 0.99 -13.72 -37.67
CA ALA A 917 0.55 -12.34 -37.80
C ALA A 917 0.61 -11.69 -36.42
N ILE A 918 1.68 -10.93 -36.17
CA ILE A 918 1.92 -10.32 -34.87
C ILE A 918 0.94 -9.17 -34.65
N SER A 919 0.05 -9.33 -33.68
CA SER A 919 -0.92 -8.33 -33.23
C SER A 919 -1.36 -8.69 -31.82
N PHE A 920 -1.17 -7.78 -30.87
CA PHE A 920 -1.48 -8.02 -29.47
C PHE A 920 -2.91 -7.57 -29.13
N GLY A 921 -3.65 -8.46 -28.47
CA GLY A 921 -5.00 -8.18 -27.97
C GLY A 921 -5.02 -7.46 -26.63
N SER A 922 -6.19 -7.50 -25.98
CA SER A 922 -6.38 -7.00 -24.62
C SER A 922 -5.47 -7.73 -23.61
N PRO A 923 -5.04 -7.04 -22.53
CA PRO A 923 -4.24 -7.65 -21.49
C PRO A 923 -4.99 -8.76 -20.74
N ILE A 924 -4.26 -9.81 -20.35
CA ILE A 924 -4.75 -10.93 -19.53
C ILE A 924 -3.98 -10.95 -18.22
N TYR A 925 -4.70 -10.89 -17.10
CA TYR A 925 -4.07 -10.89 -15.78
C TYR A 925 -3.58 -12.30 -15.42
N LEU A 926 -2.28 -12.42 -15.13
CA LEU A 926 -1.70 -13.64 -14.56
C LEU A 926 -1.89 -13.67 -13.04
N ILE A 927 -1.67 -12.55 -12.37
CA ILE A 927 -1.98 -12.36 -10.95
C ILE A 927 -2.15 -10.87 -10.65
N ARG A 928 -3.11 -10.55 -9.77
CA ARG A 928 -3.34 -9.19 -9.28
C ARG A 928 -2.71 -8.94 -7.92
N GLY A 929 -2.12 -7.77 -7.70
CA GLY A 929 -1.49 -7.37 -6.44
C GLY A 929 -0.25 -6.48 -6.63
N MET A 930 0.64 -6.45 -5.64
CA MET A 930 1.89 -5.70 -5.69
C MET A 930 3.06 -6.63 -6.05
N TYR A 931 3.22 -6.92 -7.34
CA TYR A 931 4.25 -7.82 -7.85
C TYR A 931 5.20 -7.09 -8.81
N ASN A 932 6.45 -7.53 -8.88
CA ASN A 932 7.44 -6.96 -9.79
C ASN A 932 8.51 -8.00 -10.20
N TYR A 933 9.47 -7.60 -11.05
CA TYR A 933 10.64 -8.41 -11.45
C TYR A 933 10.26 -9.76 -12.06
N VAL A 934 9.37 -9.74 -13.06
CA VAL A 934 8.93 -10.95 -13.75
C VAL A 934 10.12 -11.65 -14.42
N SER A 935 10.21 -12.97 -14.28
CA SER A 935 11.22 -13.82 -14.90
C SER A 935 10.62 -15.10 -15.48
N SER A 936 11.29 -15.61 -16.51
CA SER A 936 11.04 -16.94 -17.08
C SER A 936 12.31 -17.45 -17.74
N THR A 937 12.22 -18.51 -18.53
CA THR A 937 13.34 -19.05 -19.29
C THR A 937 13.65 -18.22 -20.54
N LYS A 938 14.93 -18.18 -20.94
CA LYS A 938 15.37 -17.66 -22.25
C LYS A 938 15.13 -18.62 -23.42
N ALA A 939 14.71 -19.86 -23.14
CA ALA A 939 14.46 -20.88 -24.16
C ALA A 939 13.00 -20.86 -24.61
N THR A 940 12.74 -21.40 -25.80
CA THR A 940 11.36 -21.71 -26.22
C THR A 940 10.81 -22.89 -25.43
N TYR A 941 9.48 -22.97 -25.32
CA TYR A 941 8.80 -24.09 -24.65
C TYR A 941 7.73 -24.70 -25.57
N THR A 942 7.34 -25.95 -25.31
CA THR A 942 6.35 -26.68 -26.12
C THR A 942 5.26 -27.37 -25.29
N GLY A 943 5.37 -27.31 -23.96
CA GLY A 943 4.41 -27.86 -23.01
C GLY A 943 4.21 -26.89 -21.87
N GLU A 944 4.86 -27.16 -20.73
CA GLU A 944 4.84 -26.28 -19.57
C GLU A 944 6.04 -25.33 -19.57
N THR A 945 5.85 -24.14 -18.99
CA THR A 945 6.94 -23.26 -18.57
C THR A 945 6.63 -22.64 -17.21
N VAL A 946 7.63 -22.00 -16.61
CA VAL A 946 7.47 -21.30 -15.33
C VAL A 946 7.56 -19.80 -15.54
N LEU A 947 6.56 -19.10 -15.02
CA LEU A 947 6.59 -17.66 -14.81
C LEU A 947 6.77 -17.40 -13.32
N MET A 948 7.58 -16.41 -12.98
CA MET A 948 7.79 -16.03 -11.58
C MET A 948 7.94 -14.53 -11.41
N ALA A 949 7.58 -14.02 -10.25
CA ALA A 949 7.69 -12.61 -9.88
C ALA A 949 8.00 -12.47 -8.38
N THR A 950 8.39 -11.27 -7.98
CA THR A 950 8.64 -10.92 -6.58
C THR A 950 7.39 -10.26 -6.01
N ASP A 951 6.90 -10.76 -4.89
CA ASP A 951 5.91 -10.06 -4.06
C ASP A 951 6.61 -8.91 -3.34
N VAL A 952 6.26 -7.69 -3.72
CA VAL A 952 6.82 -6.44 -3.21
C VAL A 952 5.84 -5.71 -2.27
N SER A 953 4.75 -6.36 -1.87
CA SER A 953 3.77 -5.80 -0.90
C SER A 953 4.35 -5.62 0.50
N THR A 954 5.46 -6.28 0.81
CA THR A 954 6.15 -6.21 2.10
C THR A 954 7.65 -6.08 1.90
N THR A 955 8.40 -5.81 2.97
CA THR A 955 9.87 -5.80 2.95
C THR A 955 10.49 -7.21 3.02
N ALA A 956 9.70 -8.22 3.40
CA ALA A 956 10.12 -9.63 3.42
C ALA A 956 9.72 -10.32 2.11
N TRP A 957 10.49 -10.06 1.06
CA TRP A 957 10.15 -10.50 -0.30
C TRP A 957 10.03 -12.01 -0.45
N LYS A 958 9.07 -12.40 -1.29
CA LYS A 958 8.85 -13.80 -1.69
C LYS A 958 8.84 -13.90 -3.20
N ALA A 959 9.46 -14.95 -3.73
CA ALA A 959 9.23 -15.40 -5.09
C ALA A 959 7.87 -16.08 -5.15
N ILE A 960 6.97 -15.55 -5.96
CA ILE A 960 5.74 -16.20 -6.39
C ILE A 960 5.96 -16.78 -7.78
N GLY A 961 5.25 -17.85 -8.14
CA GLY A 961 5.38 -18.43 -9.47
C GLY A 961 4.17 -19.20 -9.93
N PHE A 962 4.15 -19.48 -11.22
CA PHE A 962 3.10 -20.21 -11.91
C PHE A 962 3.73 -21.19 -12.88
N LEU A 963 3.25 -22.43 -12.82
CA LEU A 963 3.44 -23.41 -13.87
C LEU A 963 2.32 -23.19 -14.89
N VAL A 964 2.69 -22.76 -16.09
CA VAL A 964 1.74 -22.40 -17.15
C VAL A 964 1.90 -23.34 -18.34
N SER A 965 0.80 -23.66 -19.01
CA SER A 965 0.82 -24.47 -20.23
C SER A 965 -0.21 -23.99 -21.25
N ASP A 966 0.07 -24.26 -22.52
CA ASP A 966 -0.90 -24.11 -23.62
C ASP A 966 -1.75 -25.36 -23.84
N GLY A 967 -1.74 -26.27 -22.86
CA GLY A 967 -2.41 -27.56 -22.92
C GLY A 967 -1.59 -28.59 -23.68
N SER A 968 -2.06 -29.84 -23.66
CA SER A 968 -1.62 -30.80 -24.67
C SER A 968 -2.16 -30.30 -25.99
N SER A 969 -1.31 -29.72 -26.84
CA SER A 969 -1.49 -29.92 -28.27
C SER A 969 -1.77 -31.42 -28.45
N THR A 970 -2.93 -31.76 -29.01
CA THR A 970 -3.44 -33.13 -29.07
C THR A 970 -2.33 -34.11 -29.40
N ALA A 971 -1.96 -34.94 -28.42
CA ALA A 971 -1.32 -36.20 -28.69
C ALA A 971 -2.26 -37.00 -29.59
N THR A 972 -1.79 -37.40 -30.77
CA THR A 972 -2.31 -38.64 -31.35
C THR A 972 -1.92 -39.73 -30.35
N ALA A 973 -2.93 -40.29 -29.68
CA ALA A 973 -2.79 -41.13 -28.50
C ALA A 973 -1.77 -42.28 -28.66
N MET A 974 -1.12 -42.63 -27.55
CA MET A 974 -1.37 -43.91 -26.86
C MET A 974 -0.75 -43.87 -25.46
N ALA A 975 -1.62 -43.88 -24.46
CA ALA A 975 -1.26 -44.16 -23.07
C ALA A 975 -0.91 -45.65 -22.92
N ASN A 976 0.28 -45.95 -22.42
CA ASN A 976 0.48 -46.74 -21.20
C ASN A 976 1.96 -47.03 -20.98
N GLY A 977 2.44 -46.65 -19.79
CA GLY A 977 3.55 -47.25 -19.06
C GLY A 977 4.80 -47.63 -19.85
N SER A 978 5.76 -46.70 -19.97
CA SER A 978 7.16 -47.02 -19.72
C SER A 978 7.96 -45.72 -19.62
N LEU A 979 8.64 -45.56 -18.50
CA LEU A 979 9.84 -44.74 -18.42
C LEU A 979 10.79 -45.17 -19.57
N LEU A 980 11.54 -44.22 -20.13
CA LEU A 980 12.46 -44.30 -21.28
C LEU A 980 11.87 -43.79 -22.62
N LYS A 981 12.15 -42.52 -22.95
CA LYS A 981 12.47 -42.13 -24.33
C LYS A 981 13.91 -41.64 -24.34
N GLU A 982 14.81 -42.57 -24.63
CA GLU A 982 16.18 -42.33 -25.07
C GLU A 982 16.19 -41.62 -26.44
N HIS A 983 17.32 -40.98 -26.73
CA HIS A 983 17.82 -40.60 -28.05
C HIS A 983 17.22 -41.41 -29.23
N GLY A 984 16.64 -40.73 -30.23
CA GLY A 984 16.36 -41.38 -31.52
C GLY A 984 15.27 -40.71 -32.36
N GLN A 985 15.65 -39.71 -33.18
CA GLN A 985 14.83 -39.26 -34.32
C GLN A 985 15.68 -38.80 -35.52
N ASN A 986 16.97 -39.16 -35.60
CA ASN A 986 17.80 -38.71 -36.71
C ASN A 986 18.04 -39.78 -37.78
N LEU A 987 18.04 -41.09 -37.47
CA LEU A 987 18.22 -42.14 -38.49
C LEU A 987 16.90 -42.58 -39.14
N ARG A 988 16.77 -42.39 -40.45
CA ARG A 988 15.59 -42.79 -41.25
C ARG A 988 16.00 -43.49 -42.54
N ALA A 989 15.10 -44.29 -43.12
CA ALA A 989 15.29 -44.84 -44.46
C ALA A 989 13.99 -44.92 -45.25
N TYR A 990 14.04 -44.57 -46.53
CA TYR A 990 12.89 -44.61 -47.44
C TYR A 990 13.31 -44.98 -48.88
N PRO A 991 12.45 -45.66 -49.66
CA PRO A 991 11.21 -46.29 -49.20
C PRO A 991 11.47 -47.44 -48.23
N ASN A 992 10.54 -47.71 -47.31
CA ASN A 992 10.57 -48.87 -46.42
C ASN A 992 9.12 -49.35 -46.21
N PRO A 993 8.66 -50.43 -46.87
CA PRO A 993 9.46 -51.46 -47.53
C PRO A 993 10.19 -50.98 -48.80
N PHE A 994 11.40 -51.48 -49.04
CA PHE A 994 12.16 -51.22 -50.28
C PHE A 994 12.16 -52.45 -51.18
N LYS A 995 12.24 -52.24 -52.50
CA LYS A 995 12.35 -53.30 -53.51
C LYS A 995 13.68 -53.32 -54.26
N GLY A 996 14.31 -52.15 -54.40
CA GLY A 996 15.58 -51.97 -55.13
C GLY A 996 16.62 -51.29 -54.26
N THR A 997 16.46 -50.00 -53.99
CA THR A 997 17.31 -49.24 -53.07
C THR A 997 16.46 -48.57 -51.99
N ALA A 998 17.02 -48.41 -50.79
CA ALA A 998 16.52 -47.53 -49.74
C ALA A 998 17.53 -46.42 -49.49
N THR A 999 17.08 -45.18 -49.51
CA THR A 999 17.84 -44.00 -49.12
C THR A 999 17.80 -43.87 -47.61
N VAL A 1000 18.95 -43.90 -46.96
CA VAL A 1000 19.13 -43.73 -45.52
C VAL A 1000 19.58 -42.30 -45.25
N ASN A 1001 18.82 -41.58 -44.44
CA ASN A 1001 19.11 -40.22 -44.02
C ASN A 1001 19.41 -40.19 -42.53
N PHE A 1002 20.48 -39.50 -42.14
CA PHE A 1002 20.76 -39.26 -40.73
C PHE A 1002 21.52 -37.97 -40.47
N THR A 1003 21.35 -37.42 -39.27
CA THR A 1003 22.05 -36.22 -38.81
C THR A 1003 22.72 -36.51 -37.48
N LEU A 1004 23.99 -36.13 -37.31
CA LEU A 1004 24.69 -36.30 -36.04
C LEU A 1004 24.61 -35.03 -35.19
N PRO A 1005 24.37 -35.13 -33.87
CA PRO A 1005 24.38 -33.97 -32.98
C PRO A 1005 25.79 -33.40 -32.76
N GLN A 1006 26.83 -34.19 -33.00
CA GLN A 1006 28.23 -33.76 -33.06
C GLN A 1006 28.86 -34.32 -34.33
N GLY A 1007 29.74 -33.55 -34.97
CA GLY A 1007 30.49 -34.01 -36.13
C GLY A 1007 31.46 -35.13 -35.73
N GLY A 1008 31.56 -36.16 -36.55
CA GLY A 1008 32.36 -37.33 -36.22
C GLY A 1008 32.28 -38.46 -37.23
N ALA A 1009 33.10 -39.50 -37.00
CA ALA A 1009 33.09 -40.68 -37.84
C ALA A 1009 31.83 -41.52 -37.57
N TYR A 1010 31.24 -42.04 -38.64
CA TYR A 1010 30.11 -42.95 -38.59
C TYR A 1010 30.39 -44.25 -39.35
N THR A 1011 29.72 -45.33 -38.95
CA THR A 1011 29.68 -46.60 -39.65
C THR A 1011 28.23 -47.08 -39.77
N ILE A 1012 27.76 -47.39 -40.98
CA ILE A 1012 26.44 -47.98 -41.22
C ILE A 1012 26.57 -49.41 -41.74
N VAL A 1013 25.86 -50.34 -41.11
CA VAL A 1013 25.88 -51.77 -41.42
C VAL A 1013 24.45 -52.31 -41.50
N LEU A 1014 24.19 -53.24 -42.43
CA LEU A 1014 22.91 -53.94 -42.52
C LEU A 1014 23.06 -55.40 -42.05
N TYR A 1015 22.20 -55.82 -41.13
CA TYR A 1015 22.12 -57.17 -40.58
C TYR A 1015 20.82 -57.87 -41.00
N ASN A 1016 20.85 -59.19 -41.20
CA ASN A 1016 19.64 -59.98 -41.35
C ASN A 1016 18.99 -60.29 -39.99
N SER A 1017 17.81 -60.93 -40.00
CA SER A 1017 17.08 -61.29 -38.79
C SER A 1017 17.79 -62.31 -37.88
N LYS A 1018 18.91 -62.92 -38.32
CA LYS A 1018 19.77 -63.79 -37.51
C LYS A 1018 20.97 -63.05 -36.91
N GLY A 1019 21.10 -61.74 -37.18
CA GLY A 1019 22.21 -60.92 -36.71
C GLY A 1019 23.48 -61.04 -37.55
N GLU A 1020 23.42 -61.70 -38.72
CA GLU A 1020 24.55 -61.79 -39.65
C GLU A 1020 24.62 -60.51 -40.50
N GLN A 1021 25.81 -59.94 -40.65
CA GLN A 1021 26.03 -58.80 -41.53
C GLN A 1021 25.83 -59.23 -42.99
N VAL A 1022 24.99 -58.52 -43.73
CA VAL A 1022 24.62 -58.85 -45.12
C VAL A 1022 25.08 -57.82 -46.16
N ILE A 1023 25.53 -56.64 -45.71
CA ILE A 1023 26.15 -55.61 -46.56
C ILE A 1023 27.41 -55.10 -45.86
N ASP A 1024 28.44 -54.79 -46.64
CA ASP A 1024 29.66 -54.16 -46.14
C ASP A 1024 29.38 -52.82 -45.45
N ALA A 1025 30.12 -52.58 -44.37
CA ALA A 1025 29.98 -51.39 -43.57
C ALA A 1025 30.34 -50.12 -44.36
N LYS A 1026 29.40 -49.19 -44.51
CA LYS A 1026 29.67 -47.86 -45.09
C LYS A 1026 30.18 -46.94 -44.01
N LYS A 1027 31.41 -46.42 -44.17
CA LYS A 1027 32.06 -45.52 -43.21
C LYS A 1027 32.24 -44.13 -43.80
N GLY A 1028 32.13 -43.11 -42.97
CA GLY A 1028 32.34 -41.71 -43.39
C GLY A 1028 32.54 -40.77 -42.22
N LEU A 1029 32.75 -39.49 -42.51
CA LEU A 1029 32.72 -38.40 -41.55
C LEU A 1029 31.46 -37.58 -41.82
N ALA A 1030 30.69 -37.30 -40.77
CA ALA A 1030 29.50 -36.46 -40.82
C ALA A 1030 29.74 -35.19 -40.01
N GLU A 1031 29.30 -34.04 -40.50
CA GLU A 1031 29.33 -32.77 -39.77
C GLU A 1031 28.12 -32.66 -38.83
N ALA A 1032 28.27 -31.92 -37.72
CA ALA A 1032 27.20 -31.73 -36.75
C ALA A 1032 26.00 -31.01 -37.41
N GLY A 1033 24.78 -31.51 -37.19
CA GLY A 1033 23.56 -30.89 -37.71
C GLY A 1033 23.34 -31.03 -39.23
N VAL A 1034 24.30 -31.56 -39.99
CA VAL A 1034 24.19 -31.75 -41.44
C VAL A 1034 23.56 -33.11 -41.76
N ALA A 1035 22.54 -33.09 -42.62
CA ALA A 1035 21.89 -34.32 -43.09
C ALA A 1035 22.82 -35.09 -44.04
N ASN A 1036 23.12 -36.34 -43.66
CA ASN A 1036 23.91 -37.28 -44.44
C ASN A 1036 22.99 -38.27 -45.14
N THR A 1037 23.25 -38.54 -46.42
CA THR A 1037 22.42 -39.41 -47.25
C THR A 1037 23.26 -40.55 -47.83
N LEU A 1038 22.79 -41.79 -47.72
CA LEU A 1038 23.43 -42.96 -48.32
C LEU A 1038 22.42 -44.00 -48.78
N GLU A 1039 22.77 -44.73 -49.84
CA GLU A 1039 21.88 -45.76 -50.39
C GLU A 1039 22.21 -47.16 -49.86
N VAL A 1040 21.18 -47.95 -49.61
CA VAL A 1040 21.25 -49.37 -49.29
C VAL A 1040 20.57 -50.15 -50.40
N SER A 1041 21.33 -50.99 -51.11
CA SER A 1041 20.83 -51.82 -52.21
C SER A 1041 20.28 -53.15 -51.71
N ALA A 1042 19.17 -53.59 -52.30
CA ALA A 1042 18.54 -54.88 -52.06
C ALA A 1042 19.10 -56.01 -52.95
N ALA A 1043 20.04 -55.69 -53.85
CA ALA A 1043 20.61 -56.65 -54.77
C ALA A 1043 21.24 -57.83 -54.02
N GLY A 1044 20.76 -59.05 -54.29
CA GLY A 1044 21.24 -60.27 -53.64
C GLY A 1044 20.59 -60.58 -52.28
N LEU A 1045 19.77 -59.68 -51.72
CA LEU A 1045 19.06 -59.93 -50.45
C LEU A 1045 17.78 -60.77 -50.68
N PRO A 1046 17.47 -61.78 -49.85
CA PRO A 1046 16.13 -62.37 -49.82
C PRO A 1046 15.09 -61.37 -49.28
N SER A 1047 13.81 -61.58 -49.60
CA SER A 1047 12.72 -60.81 -48.97
C SER A 1047 12.69 -61.12 -47.48
N GLY A 1048 12.55 -60.09 -46.65
CA GLY A 1048 12.60 -60.26 -45.20
C GLY A 1048 12.96 -59.00 -44.44
N LEU A 1049 13.04 -59.15 -43.13
CA LEU A 1049 13.37 -58.09 -42.19
C LEU A 1049 14.89 -57.99 -42.00
N TYR A 1050 15.40 -56.77 -42.12
CA TYR A 1050 16.79 -56.39 -41.90
C TYR A 1050 16.88 -55.33 -40.81
N ILE A 1051 18.03 -55.24 -40.16
CA ILE A 1051 18.34 -54.23 -39.15
C ILE A 1051 19.50 -53.39 -39.67
N LEU A 1052 19.24 -52.12 -39.95
CA LEU A 1052 20.27 -51.15 -40.28
C LEU A 1052 20.79 -50.52 -38.99
N ARG A 1053 22.10 -50.50 -38.81
CA ARG A 1053 22.78 -50.01 -37.61
C ARG A 1053 23.73 -48.88 -37.97
N LEU A 1054 23.55 -47.72 -37.35
CA LEU A 1054 24.46 -46.57 -37.37
C LEU A 1054 25.28 -46.59 -36.09
N GLU A 1055 26.61 -46.66 -36.21
CA GLU A 1055 27.55 -46.56 -35.10
C GLU A 1055 28.34 -45.27 -35.20
N THR A 1056 28.47 -44.58 -34.08
CA THR A 1056 29.26 -43.36 -33.93
C THR A 1056 30.04 -43.43 -32.62
N ASN A 1057 30.94 -42.48 -32.40
CA ASN A 1057 31.59 -42.28 -31.10
C ASN A 1057 30.60 -41.92 -29.97
N LEU A 1058 29.38 -41.46 -30.30
CA LEU A 1058 28.33 -41.12 -29.33
C LEU A 1058 27.42 -42.30 -28.99
N GLY A 1059 27.50 -43.41 -29.72
CA GLY A 1059 26.64 -44.57 -29.52
C GLY A 1059 26.15 -45.19 -30.82
N THR A 1060 25.22 -46.14 -30.67
CA THR A 1060 24.67 -46.94 -31.78
C THR A 1060 23.16 -46.74 -31.89
N GLU A 1061 22.67 -46.44 -33.08
CA GLU A 1061 21.24 -46.33 -33.40
C GLU A 1061 20.86 -47.41 -34.44
N THR A 1062 19.64 -47.97 -34.36
CA THR A 1062 19.20 -48.99 -35.31
C THR A 1062 17.79 -48.72 -35.84
N ILE A 1063 17.55 -49.08 -37.10
CA ILE A 1063 16.21 -49.08 -37.71
C ILE A 1063 15.95 -50.40 -38.44
N LYS A 1064 14.68 -50.79 -38.51
CA LYS A 1064 14.23 -52.00 -39.21
C LYS A 1064 13.90 -51.68 -40.67
N LEU A 1065 14.48 -52.40 -41.62
CA LEU A 1065 14.17 -52.31 -43.05
C LEU A 1065 13.47 -53.58 -43.52
N LEU A 1066 12.35 -53.43 -44.21
CA LEU A 1066 11.64 -54.54 -44.84
C LEU A 1066 11.96 -54.56 -46.34
N HIS A 1067 12.66 -55.60 -46.79
CA HIS A 1067 12.87 -55.83 -48.21
C HIS A 1067 11.75 -56.70 -48.77
N ASN A 1068 11.05 -56.20 -49.80
CA ASN A 1068 10.03 -56.95 -50.52
C ASN A 1068 10.46 -57.08 -51.98
N ARG A 1069 10.52 -58.30 -52.53
CA ARG A 1069 10.98 -58.51 -53.91
C ARG A 1069 9.94 -58.06 -54.94
#